data_AF-E5DMS3-F1
#
_entry.id   AF-E5DMS3-F1
#
_cell.length_a   1.000
_cell.length_b   1.000
_cell.length_c   1.000
_cell.angle_alpha   90.00
_cell.angle_beta   90.00
_cell.angle_gamma   90.00
#
_symmetry.space_group_name_H-M   'P 1'
#
loop_
_entity.id
_entity.type
_entity.pdbx_description
1 polymer ?
#
loop_
_entity_poly.entity_id
_entity_poly.type
_entity_poly.pdbx_seq_one_letter_code
_entity_poly.pdbx_strand_id
1 'polypeptide(L)'
;PMTAEFEAVLSTGNLVFMGIFTAEIVLKIIAMDPYYYFQVGWNIFDSIIVTMSLMELGLANVEGLSVLRFFRLMRVFKLAKSWPTFNMLIKIIGNSVGALGNLTLVLAIIVFIFAVVGMQLFGKSYKDYVCKISVDCVLPRWHMTDFFHSFLIVFRVLCGEWIETMWDCMEVAGPPMCIIVFMLVKVIGNLVVLNLFLALLLSSFSGVNLSSSDGEMNNLQIAIARITRGTDWVKTLIIRHTRRLLGLKPREEEKKANDYGDFKGSNHLVINHMNLGEEPNYEMKKLPEAPKVAVVPVSEAPIANVESDFERTNDDDSNEDKHLKDTDADGSSIGSTVDLQPEVVTAEIGEEESNTPEDCWPQKCIRWCPYLDVDITQSRGKLLWNFRKTCFIVVEHSYFETFIIFMILLSSGALAFEDIYIEQRRAIKVILEYADQVFTYIFVMEMLLKWAAYGFKVYFTNAWCWLDFLIVDVSLISLTANILGYSDLGPIKSLRTLRALRPLRALSRFEGMRVVVNALVGAIPSIFNVMLVCLIFWLIFSIMGVNLFAGKFYYCVNTTSEQMFLVEEVSNKSDCLDLDLDARWMNTKINFDNVGMGYLSLLQVATFKGWMEVMYAAVDSRHVEDQPSYEENLYMYLYFVIFIIFGSFFTLNLFIGVIIDNFNQQKSKLGGQHLFLTEEQKKYYNAMKKLGSKKPQKSIPRPQNCFQSLIFDIVTTQLFEFAIMGLICLNMITMMVEADDQSIETENILYFINFIFIVIFTGECLLKLIALRQYYFSIGWNIFDFVVVILSILGLVLADIIEKYFVSPNLFRVVRLARIGRILRLIRGAKGIWKLWFALRMSLPALFNFSLLLFLIMFIFSIFGMSNFGYVKKEAGINDMFDFETFGNSIMCLFMITTSAGWDGLLVPMLNSGPPDCDPNMEHPGTEVW
;
A
#
# COMPACT_ATOMS: atom_id res chain seq x y z
N PRO A 1 -24.87 -11.01 22.81
CA PRO A 1 -25.23 -10.43 24.13
C PRO A 1 -24.47 -11.17 25.23
N MET A 2 -23.95 -10.47 26.23
CA MET A 2 -23.24 -11.08 27.35
C MET A 2 -24.23 -11.67 28.36
N THR A 3 -23.94 -12.86 28.90
CA THR A 3 -24.73 -13.43 30.01
C THR A 3 -24.34 -12.77 31.33
N ALA A 4 -25.27 -12.71 32.29
CA ALA A 4 -25.01 -12.12 33.60
C ALA A 4 -23.84 -12.79 34.35
N GLU A 5 -23.64 -14.10 34.16
CA GLU A 5 -22.49 -14.84 34.69
C GLU A 5 -21.16 -14.32 34.12
N PHE A 6 -21.09 -14.11 32.81
CA PHE A 6 -19.88 -13.60 32.15
C PHE A 6 -19.58 -12.15 32.56
N GLU A 7 -20.62 -11.33 32.70
CA GLU A 7 -20.50 -9.96 33.19
C GLU A 7 -19.95 -9.92 34.63
N ALA A 8 -20.43 -10.79 35.52
CA ALA A 8 -19.92 -10.93 36.87
C ALA A 8 -18.44 -11.37 36.91
N VAL A 9 -18.04 -12.28 36.02
CA VAL A 9 -16.63 -12.68 35.87
C VAL A 9 -15.77 -11.50 35.42
N LEU A 10 -16.24 -10.72 34.43
CA LEU A 10 -15.52 -9.55 33.92
C LEU A 10 -15.38 -8.45 34.99
N SER A 11 -16.45 -8.17 35.74
CA SER A 11 -16.42 -7.16 36.81
C SER A 11 -15.46 -7.57 37.94
N THR A 12 -15.51 -8.85 38.36
CA THR A 12 -14.62 -9.40 39.38
C THR A 12 -13.16 -9.39 38.92
N GLY A 13 -12.90 -9.82 37.68
CA GLY A 13 -11.55 -9.79 37.10
C GLY A 13 -10.98 -8.37 37.04
N ASN A 14 -11.78 -7.39 36.62
CA ASN A 14 -11.35 -5.99 36.59
C ASN A 14 -10.98 -5.44 37.98
N LEU A 15 -11.73 -5.80 39.02
CA LEU A 15 -11.42 -5.43 40.41
C LEU A 15 -10.12 -6.07 40.89
N VAL A 16 -9.90 -7.35 40.58
CA VAL A 16 -8.64 -8.05 40.92
C VAL A 16 -7.44 -7.39 40.26
N PHE A 17 -7.50 -7.12 38.95
CA PHE A 17 -6.42 -6.44 38.24
C PHE A 17 -6.16 -5.04 38.80
N MET A 18 -7.20 -4.28 39.11
CA MET A 18 -7.06 -2.98 39.77
C MET A 18 -6.33 -3.10 41.11
N GLY A 19 -6.74 -4.05 41.97
CA GLY A 19 -6.09 -4.30 43.25
C GLY A 19 -4.60 -4.64 43.11
N ILE A 20 -4.25 -5.48 42.14
CA ILE A 20 -2.85 -5.84 41.85
C ILE A 20 -2.03 -4.59 41.45
N PHE A 21 -2.56 -3.74 40.57
CA PHE A 21 -1.83 -2.54 40.13
C PHE A 21 -1.71 -1.49 41.24
N THR A 22 -2.74 -1.33 42.08
CA THR A 22 -2.66 -0.44 43.24
C THR A 22 -1.60 -0.94 44.23
N ALA A 23 -1.56 -2.24 44.50
CA ALA A 23 -0.54 -2.84 45.35
C ALA A 23 0.88 -2.67 44.76
N GLU A 24 1.05 -2.89 43.45
CA GLU A 24 2.32 -2.70 42.74
C GLU A 24 2.88 -1.28 42.96
N ILE A 25 2.04 -0.25 42.81
CA ILE A 25 2.46 1.15 42.97
C ILE A 25 2.77 1.48 44.41
N VAL A 26 1.92 1.08 45.35
CA VAL A 26 2.15 1.32 46.79
C VAL A 26 3.48 0.70 47.22
N LEU A 27 3.75 -0.54 46.80
CA LEU A 27 5.02 -1.22 47.08
C LEU A 27 6.21 -0.50 46.44
N LYS A 28 6.09 -0.02 45.19
CA LYS A 28 7.16 0.74 44.52
C LYS A 28 7.45 2.08 45.19
N ILE A 29 6.42 2.81 45.63
CA ILE A 29 6.57 4.09 46.33
C ILE A 29 7.27 3.88 47.68
N ILE A 30 6.90 2.82 48.42
CA ILE A 30 7.54 2.47 49.70
C ILE A 30 9.01 2.06 49.48
N ALA A 31 9.30 1.33 48.41
CA ALA A 31 10.64 0.80 48.17
C ALA A 31 11.65 1.84 47.65
N MET A 32 11.20 2.85 46.90
CA MET A 32 12.09 3.78 46.16
C MET A 32 12.03 5.22 46.67
N ASP A 33 11.28 5.50 47.73
CA ASP A 33 10.83 6.84 48.15
C ASP A 33 9.99 7.58 47.08
N PRO A 34 8.96 8.36 47.48
CA PRO A 34 8.09 9.07 46.54
C PRO A 34 8.87 9.99 45.58
N TYR A 35 9.92 10.65 46.07
CA TYR A 35 10.70 11.61 45.28
C TYR A 35 11.39 10.94 44.08
N TYR A 36 12.10 9.83 44.29
CA TYR A 36 12.76 9.12 43.19
C TYR A 36 11.76 8.34 42.31
N TYR A 37 10.65 7.87 42.89
CA TYR A 37 9.58 7.23 42.11
C TYR A 37 9.04 8.17 41.02
N PHE A 38 8.74 9.43 41.37
CA PHE A 38 8.16 10.41 40.44
C PHE A 38 9.18 11.07 39.50
N GLN A 39 10.48 10.81 39.61
CA GLN A 39 11.45 11.27 38.61
C GLN A 39 11.35 10.46 37.30
N VAL A 40 10.89 9.21 37.37
CA VAL A 40 10.78 8.33 36.20
C VAL A 40 9.42 8.55 35.52
N GLY A 41 9.42 9.04 34.27
CA GLY A 41 8.18 9.34 33.53
C GLY A 41 7.20 8.16 33.42
N TRP A 42 7.72 6.93 33.29
CA TRP A 42 6.91 5.71 33.28
C TRP A 42 6.20 5.40 34.61
N ASN A 43 6.79 5.80 35.75
CA ASN A 43 6.19 5.64 37.06
C ASN A 43 5.11 6.69 37.31
N ILE A 44 5.30 7.91 36.80
CA ILE A 44 4.27 8.96 36.79
C ILE A 44 3.05 8.48 35.98
N PHE A 45 3.28 7.96 34.77
CA PHE A 45 2.22 7.44 33.91
C PHE A 45 1.44 6.28 34.58
N ASP A 46 2.15 5.32 35.18
CA ASP A 46 1.53 4.23 35.93
C ASP A 46 0.68 4.76 37.11
N SER A 47 1.17 5.79 37.81
CA SER A 47 0.46 6.44 38.90
C SER A 47 -0.84 7.09 38.44
N ILE A 48 -0.82 7.80 37.30
CA ILE A 48 -2.02 8.46 36.73
C ILE A 48 -3.09 7.41 36.38
N ILE A 49 -2.68 6.28 35.77
CA ILE A 49 -3.64 5.24 35.39
C ILE A 49 -4.33 4.65 36.62
N VAL A 50 -3.57 4.36 37.68
CA VAL A 50 -4.11 3.76 38.90
C VAL A 50 -4.99 4.74 39.66
N THR A 51 -4.61 6.02 39.77
CA THR A 51 -5.46 7.03 40.43
C THR A 51 -6.77 7.25 39.67
N MET A 52 -6.74 7.33 38.34
CA MET A 52 -7.96 7.44 37.53
C MET A 52 -8.84 6.18 37.64
N SER A 53 -8.23 4.98 37.69
CA SER A 53 -8.95 3.72 37.90
C SER A 53 -9.65 3.66 39.26
N LEU A 54 -9.02 4.20 40.31
CA LEU A 54 -9.61 4.29 41.66
C LEU A 54 -10.71 5.36 41.73
N MET A 55 -10.51 6.49 41.06
CA MET A 55 -11.51 7.56 40.96
C MET A 55 -12.80 7.06 40.30
N GLU A 56 -12.69 6.24 39.26
CA GLU A 56 -13.84 5.59 38.62
C GLU A 56 -14.62 4.70 39.59
N LEU A 57 -13.94 3.88 40.40
CA LEU A 57 -14.59 3.04 41.41
C LEU A 57 -15.33 3.88 42.46
N GLY A 58 -14.73 5.01 42.86
CA GLY A 58 -15.34 5.96 43.80
C GLY A 58 -16.52 6.75 43.23
N LEU A 59 -16.64 6.84 41.90
CA LEU A 59 -17.67 7.59 41.18
C LEU A 59 -18.68 6.70 40.44
N ALA A 60 -18.80 5.43 40.84
CA ALA A 60 -19.63 4.44 40.16
C ALA A 60 -21.12 4.83 39.97
N ASN A 61 -21.63 5.78 40.76
CA ASN A 61 -23.03 6.26 40.72
C ASN A 61 -23.28 7.45 39.79
N VAL A 62 -22.27 7.98 39.08
CA VAL A 62 -22.45 9.12 38.16
C VAL A 62 -22.59 8.60 36.73
N GLU A 63 -23.81 8.61 36.21
CA GLU A 63 -24.11 8.34 34.80
C GLU A 63 -23.44 9.41 33.91
N GLY A 64 -22.77 9.00 32.83
CA GLY A 64 -22.05 9.88 31.91
C GLY A 64 -20.52 9.95 32.10
N LEU A 65 -19.99 9.56 33.26
CA LEU A 65 -18.53 9.41 33.48
C LEU A 65 -18.01 8.01 33.15
N SER A 66 -18.78 7.19 32.44
CA SER A 66 -18.33 5.90 31.88
C SER A 66 -17.11 6.05 30.96
N VAL A 67 -16.80 7.27 30.52
CA VAL A 67 -15.56 7.59 29.82
C VAL A 67 -14.30 7.31 30.66
N LEU A 68 -14.39 7.42 31.98
CA LEU A 68 -13.25 7.14 32.87
C LEU A 68 -12.87 5.64 32.85
N ARG A 69 -13.79 4.75 32.47
CA ARG A 69 -13.50 3.31 32.29
C ARG A 69 -12.48 3.07 31.17
N PHE A 70 -12.32 4.02 30.23
CA PHE A 70 -11.33 3.94 29.15
C PHE A 70 -9.88 4.05 29.63
N PHE A 71 -9.61 4.73 30.74
CA PHE A 71 -8.25 4.83 31.27
C PHE A 71 -7.71 3.48 31.76
N ARG A 72 -8.56 2.49 31.99
CA ARG A 72 -8.14 1.10 32.26
C ARG A 72 -7.37 0.51 31.08
N LEU A 73 -7.73 0.86 29.85
CA LEU A 73 -7.08 0.39 28.63
C LEU A 73 -5.71 1.04 28.42
N MET A 74 -5.44 2.19 29.05
CA MET A 74 -4.12 2.80 29.04
C MET A 74 -3.05 1.91 29.70
N ARG A 75 -3.45 0.91 30.50
CA ARG A 75 -2.56 -0.12 31.04
C ARG A 75 -1.90 -0.95 29.93
N VAL A 76 -2.52 -1.06 28.76
CA VAL A 76 -1.93 -1.72 27.58
C VAL A 76 -0.62 -1.03 27.17
N PHE A 77 -0.48 0.28 27.38
CA PHE A 77 0.78 0.99 27.14
C PHE A 77 1.94 0.52 28.04
N LYS A 78 1.67 -0.21 29.14
CA LYS A 78 2.74 -0.89 29.91
C LYS A 78 3.47 -1.94 29.09
N LEU A 79 2.81 -2.57 28.09
CA LEU A 79 3.44 -3.51 27.16
C LEU A 79 4.54 -2.85 26.32
N ALA A 80 4.53 -1.53 26.17
CA ALA A 80 5.59 -0.81 25.47
C ALA A 80 6.94 -0.92 26.18
N LYS A 81 6.95 -1.15 27.49
CA LYS A 81 8.20 -1.35 28.25
C LYS A 81 8.91 -2.65 27.85
N SER A 82 8.14 -3.70 27.52
CA SER A 82 8.66 -5.01 27.16
C SER A 82 8.83 -5.23 25.65
N TRP A 83 8.14 -4.43 24.82
CA TRP A 83 8.13 -4.64 23.37
C TRP A 83 8.75 -3.47 22.59
N PRO A 84 9.93 -3.65 21.95
CA PRO A 84 10.70 -2.55 21.37
C PRO A 84 10.00 -1.81 20.22
N THR A 85 9.21 -2.49 19.40
CA THR A 85 8.48 -1.88 18.28
C THR A 85 7.35 -0.96 18.75
N PHE A 86 6.61 -1.36 19.78
CA PHE A 86 5.58 -0.51 20.38
C PHE A 86 6.19 0.66 21.16
N ASN A 87 7.34 0.46 21.81
CA ASN A 87 8.13 1.55 22.39
C ASN A 87 8.56 2.57 21.33
N MET A 88 8.99 2.09 20.16
CA MET A 88 9.34 2.93 19.03
C MET A 88 8.15 3.78 18.55
N LEU A 89 6.93 3.23 18.48
CA LEU A 89 5.72 4.01 18.16
C LEU A 89 5.52 5.15 19.18
N ILE A 90 5.57 4.85 20.47
CA ILE A 90 5.37 5.87 21.52
C ILE A 90 6.46 6.95 21.45
N LYS A 91 7.71 6.56 21.19
CA LYS A 91 8.81 7.50 20.98
C LYS A 91 8.60 8.36 19.74
N ILE A 92 8.11 7.81 18.63
CA ILE A 92 7.80 8.58 17.42
C ILE A 92 6.69 9.60 17.70
N ILE A 93 5.60 9.18 18.36
CA ILE A 93 4.53 10.09 18.76
C ILE A 93 5.06 11.17 19.71
N GLY A 94 5.81 10.81 20.74
CA GLY A 94 6.39 11.77 21.70
C GLY A 94 7.36 12.76 21.04
N ASN A 95 8.29 12.28 20.22
CA ASN A 95 9.25 13.10 19.50
C ASN A 95 8.57 13.99 18.47
N SER A 96 7.50 13.51 17.83
CA SER A 96 6.73 14.30 16.89
C SER A 96 6.03 15.49 17.54
N VAL A 97 5.40 15.27 18.70
CA VAL A 97 4.71 16.34 19.44
C VAL A 97 5.73 17.38 19.94
N GLY A 98 6.93 16.95 20.35
CA GLY A 98 7.99 17.84 20.81
C GLY A 98 8.68 18.63 19.68
N ALA A 99 9.17 17.95 18.65
CA ALA A 99 9.95 18.57 17.57
C ALA A 99 9.09 19.27 16.50
N LEU A 100 7.88 18.76 16.25
CA LEU A 100 6.96 19.28 15.24
C LEU A 100 5.72 19.93 15.88
N GLY A 101 5.73 20.15 17.20
CA GLY A 101 4.66 20.82 17.93
C GLY A 101 4.23 22.15 17.31
N ASN A 102 5.20 22.92 16.80
CA ASN A 102 4.94 24.17 16.09
C ASN A 102 4.16 23.96 14.78
N LEU A 103 4.49 22.94 13.98
CA LEU A 103 3.75 22.64 12.75
C LEU A 103 2.35 22.09 13.05
N THR A 104 2.21 21.26 14.08
CA THR A 104 0.89 20.78 14.53
C THR A 104 0.02 21.92 15.05
N LEU A 105 0.61 22.90 15.73
CA LEU A 105 -0.08 24.10 16.19
C LEU A 105 -0.51 24.97 15.01
N VAL A 106 0.33 25.13 13.99
CA VAL A 106 -0.03 25.84 12.74
C VAL A 106 -1.23 25.16 12.06
N LEU A 107 -1.23 23.83 11.97
CA LEU A 107 -2.37 23.08 11.43
C LEU A 107 -3.65 23.33 12.24
N ALA A 108 -3.58 23.26 13.57
CA ALA A 108 -4.72 23.53 14.45
C ALA A 108 -5.26 24.96 14.28
N ILE A 109 -4.38 25.96 14.18
CA ILE A 109 -4.77 27.36 13.92
C ILE A 109 -5.46 27.49 12.56
N ILE A 110 -4.91 26.88 11.51
CA ILE A 110 -5.50 26.97 10.15
C ILE A 110 -6.89 26.32 10.12
N VAL A 111 -7.04 25.14 10.72
CA VAL A 111 -8.34 24.46 10.85
C VAL A 111 -9.33 25.34 11.62
N PHE A 112 -8.90 25.95 12.73
CA PHE A 112 -9.73 26.86 13.51
C PHE A 112 -10.16 28.09 12.70
N ILE A 113 -9.24 28.74 11.99
CA ILE A 113 -9.54 29.90 11.15
C ILE A 113 -10.58 29.53 10.09
N PHE A 114 -10.39 28.43 9.36
CA PHE A 114 -11.33 28.03 8.32
C PHE A 114 -12.69 27.61 8.87
N ALA A 115 -12.74 26.99 10.05
CA ALA A 115 -14.01 26.67 10.71
C ALA A 115 -14.80 27.94 11.08
N VAL A 116 -14.11 28.95 11.61
CA VAL A 116 -14.74 30.25 11.94
C VAL A 116 -15.15 30.99 10.66
N VAL A 117 -14.30 31.01 9.63
CA VAL A 117 -14.61 31.66 8.34
C VAL A 117 -15.82 31.00 7.67
N GLY A 118 -15.87 29.67 7.59
CA GLY A 118 -17.00 28.94 7.02
C GLY A 118 -18.30 29.23 7.77
N MET A 119 -18.24 29.23 9.10
CA MET A 119 -19.40 29.54 9.96
C MET A 119 -19.90 30.97 9.75
N GLN A 120 -19.00 31.95 9.71
CA GLN A 120 -19.38 33.37 9.55
C GLN A 120 -19.92 33.68 8.15
N LEU A 121 -19.36 33.08 7.10
CA LEU A 121 -19.76 33.34 5.72
C LEU A 121 -21.05 32.61 5.35
N PHE A 122 -21.19 31.34 5.77
CA PHE A 122 -22.24 30.46 5.26
C PHE A 122 -23.30 30.09 6.30
N GLY A 123 -23.01 30.22 7.59
CA GLY A 123 -23.89 29.73 8.66
C GLY A 123 -25.31 30.30 8.64
N LYS A 124 -25.49 31.58 8.28
CA LYS A 124 -26.83 32.17 8.11
C LYS A 124 -27.56 31.59 6.89
N SER A 125 -26.86 31.49 5.75
CA SER A 125 -27.42 30.96 4.50
C SER A 125 -27.90 29.52 4.64
N TYR A 126 -27.18 28.68 5.40
CA TYR A 126 -27.62 27.30 5.70
C TYR A 126 -28.95 27.27 6.45
N LYS A 127 -29.19 28.22 7.36
CA LYS A 127 -30.44 28.31 8.12
C LYS A 127 -31.57 28.89 7.30
N ASP A 128 -31.29 29.92 6.50
CA ASP A 128 -32.31 30.64 5.73
C ASP A 128 -32.78 29.86 4.48
N TYR A 129 -31.89 29.05 3.87
CA TYR A 129 -32.16 28.31 2.63
C TYR A 129 -32.14 26.78 2.80
N VAL A 130 -32.39 26.28 4.02
CA VAL A 130 -32.35 24.85 4.36
C VAL A 130 -33.23 23.97 3.46
N CYS A 131 -34.40 24.48 3.03
CA CYS A 131 -35.34 23.75 2.18
C CYS A 131 -34.80 23.45 0.77
N LYS A 132 -33.67 24.04 0.36
CA LYS A 132 -33.03 23.71 -0.92
C LYS A 132 -32.20 22.44 -0.87
N ILE A 133 -31.66 22.12 0.30
CA ILE A 133 -30.73 21.00 0.51
C ILE A 133 -31.40 19.82 1.23
N SER A 134 -32.45 20.08 2.00
CA SER A 134 -33.19 19.07 2.77
C SER A 134 -34.68 19.13 2.46
N VAL A 135 -35.25 17.97 2.15
CA VAL A 135 -36.69 17.83 1.80
C VAL A 135 -37.58 18.20 2.98
N ASP A 136 -37.16 17.84 4.19
CA ASP A 136 -37.91 18.10 5.43
C ASP A 136 -37.69 19.52 5.97
N CYS A 137 -36.92 20.36 5.27
CA CYS A 137 -36.50 21.69 5.72
C CYS A 137 -35.77 21.68 7.08
N VAL A 138 -35.17 20.54 7.46
CA VAL A 138 -34.32 20.40 8.65
C VAL A 138 -32.85 20.49 8.24
N LEU A 139 -32.01 21.03 9.11
CA LEU A 139 -30.57 21.13 8.88
C LEU A 139 -29.99 19.73 8.59
N PRO A 140 -29.18 19.57 7.52
CA PRO A 140 -28.49 18.31 7.28
C PRO A 140 -27.42 18.10 8.35
N ARG A 141 -26.96 16.86 8.54
CA ARG A 141 -25.90 16.52 9.52
C ARG A 141 -24.58 17.28 9.33
N TRP A 142 -24.28 17.68 8.09
CA TRP A 142 -23.09 18.48 7.77
C TRP A 142 -23.53 19.88 7.38
N HIS A 143 -23.38 20.82 8.32
CA HIS A 143 -23.74 22.22 8.11
C HIS A 143 -22.71 23.15 8.75
N MET A 144 -22.72 24.42 8.35
CA MET A 144 -21.82 25.45 8.88
C MET A 144 -22.53 26.46 9.80
N THR A 145 -23.67 26.11 10.42
CA THR A 145 -24.37 27.06 11.31
C THR A 145 -23.61 27.29 12.61
N ASP A 146 -22.99 26.24 13.14
CA ASP A 146 -22.29 26.23 14.42
C ASP A 146 -20.81 25.90 14.26
N PHE A 147 -20.01 26.32 15.24
CA PHE A 147 -18.56 26.15 15.18
C PHE A 147 -18.14 24.68 15.09
N PHE A 148 -18.80 23.78 15.84
CA PHE A 148 -18.42 22.38 15.89
C PHE A 148 -18.69 21.65 14.56
N HIS A 149 -19.88 21.79 13.97
CA HIS A 149 -20.19 21.22 12.66
C HIS A 149 -19.36 21.85 11.54
N SER A 150 -19.08 23.15 11.60
CA SER A 150 -18.14 23.81 10.67
C SER A 150 -16.73 23.24 10.79
N PHE A 151 -16.24 22.99 12.01
CA PHE A 151 -14.97 22.30 12.26
C PHE A 151 -14.97 20.90 11.66
N LEU A 152 -16.05 20.14 11.83
CA LEU A 152 -16.18 18.79 11.26
C LEU A 152 -16.15 18.81 9.72
N ILE A 153 -16.78 19.79 9.07
CA ILE A 153 -16.68 19.94 7.61
C ILE A 153 -15.25 20.24 7.18
N VAL A 154 -14.56 21.18 7.84
CA VAL A 154 -13.15 21.48 7.52
C VAL A 154 -12.28 20.24 7.72
N PHE A 155 -12.49 19.48 8.80
CA PHE A 155 -11.80 18.23 9.04
C PHE A 155 -12.08 17.18 7.96
N ARG A 156 -13.35 17.05 7.53
CA ARG A 156 -13.76 16.15 6.44
C ARG A 156 -13.09 16.50 5.10
N VAL A 157 -12.98 17.80 4.78
CA VAL A 157 -12.26 18.29 3.60
C VAL A 157 -10.78 17.91 3.63
N LEU A 158 -10.13 17.99 4.80
CA LEU A 158 -8.73 17.56 4.98
C LEU A 158 -8.55 16.03 4.84
N CYS A 159 -9.59 15.25 5.17
CA CYS A 159 -9.60 13.80 4.94
C CYS A 159 -9.79 13.43 3.46
N GLY A 160 -10.10 14.40 2.58
CA GLY A 160 -10.22 14.22 1.14
C GLY A 160 -11.66 14.17 0.62
N GLU A 161 -12.66 14.25 1.50
CA GLU A 161 -14.08 14.32 1.13
C GLU A 161 -14.59 15.76 1.18
N TRP A 162 -14.60 16.45 0.04
CA TRP A 162 -14.96 17.86 -0.04
C TRP A 162 -16.10 18.16 -1.00
N ILE A 163 -16.34 17.26 -1.97
CA ILE A 163 -17.31 17.47 -3.05
C ILE A 163 -18.74 17.53 -2.52
N GLU A 164 -19.18 16.53 -1.74
CA GLU A 164 -20.56 16.46 -1.23
C GLU A 164 -20.94 17.72 -0.44
N THR A 165 -20.13 18.10 0.54
CA THR A 165 -20.34 19.33 1.33
C THR A 165 -20.22 20.62 0.52
N MET A 166 -19.48 20.59 -0.60
CA MET A 166 -19.36 21.75 -1.49
C MET A 166 -20.65 21.92 -2.31
N TRP A 167 -21.29 20.83 -2.76
CA TRP A 167 -22.59 20.90 -3.44
C TRP A 167 -23.64 21.59 -2.56
N ASP A 168 -23.77 21.15 -1.30
CA ASP A 168 -24.71 21.76 -0.35
C ASP A 168 -24.42 23.25 -0.13
N CYS A 169 -23.13 23.62 0.01
CA CYS A 169 -22.72 25.02 0.13
C CYS A 169 -23.13 25.84 -1.11
N MET A 170 -22.84 25.33 -2.32
CA MET A 170 -23.09 26.02 -3.57
C MET A 170 -24.59 26.29 -3.77
N GLU A 171 -25.45 25.40 -3.31
CA GLU A 171 -26.91 25.54 -3.43
C GLU A 171 -27.48 26.61 -2.47
N VAL A 172 -26.95 26.70 -1.25
CA VAL A 172 -27.43 27.67 -0.24
C VAL A 172 -26.80 29.06 -0.35
N ALA A 173 -25.51 29.16 -0.71
CA ALA A 173 -24.74 30.42 -0.69
C ALA A 173 -24.22 30.87 -2.06
N GLY A 174 -24.38 30.03 -3.09
CA GLY A 174 -23.98 30.30 -4.46
C GLY A 174 -22.58 29.76 -4.81
N PRO A 175 -22.32 29.44 -6.10
CA PRO A 175 -21.06 28.86 -6.56
C PRO A 175 -19.75 29.60 -6.22
N PRO A 176 -19.63 30.93 -6.44
CA PRO A 176 -18.30 31.56 -6.48
C PRO A 176 -17.61 31.57 -5.12
N MET A 177 -18.34 31.90 -4.05
CA MET A 177 -17.77 31.98 -2.70
C MET A 177 -17.46 30.59 -2.14
N CYS A 178 -18.34 29.61 -2.35
CA CYS A 178 -18.13 28.23 -1.89
C CYS A 178 -16.91 27.60 -2.57
N ILE A 179 -16.78 27.71 -3.90
CA ILE A 179 -15.63 27.15 -4.62
C ILE A 179 -14.32 27.78 -4.13
N ILE A 180 -14.28 29.11 -3.93
CA ILE A 180 -13.08 29.80 -3.44
C ILE A 180 -12.69 29.27 -2.06
N VAL A 181 -13.62 29.24 -1.10
CA VAL A 181 -13.31 28.82 0.27
C VAL A 181 -12.91 27.34 0.31
N PHE A 182 -13.66 26.44 -0.31
CA PHE A 182 -13.34 25.01 -0.31
C PHE A 182 -12.02 24.70 -1.02
N MET A 183 -11.71 25.37 -2.13
CA MET A 183 -10.41 25.20 -2.79
C MET A 183 -9.25 25.75 -1.96
N LEU A 184 -9.44 26.88 -1.25
CA LEU A 184 -8.43 27.40 -0.33
C LEU A 184 -8.18 26.43 0.83
N VAL A 185 -9.23 25.91 1.46
CA VAL A 185 -9.12 24.91 2.53
C VAL A 185 -8.39 23.68 2.01
N LYS A 186 -8.77 23.15 0.85
CA LYS A 186 -8.15 21.98 0.24
C LYS A 186 -6.67 22.21 -0.07
N VAL A 187 -6.32 23.31 -0.72
CA VAL A 187 -4.94 23.57 -1.16
C VAL A 187 -4.03 23.91 0.03
N ILE A 188 -4.43 24.87 0.87
CA ILE A 188 -3.61 25.32 2.01
C ILE A 188 -3.56 24.23 3.09
N GLY A 189 -4.73 23.65 3.41
CA GLY A 189 -4.85 22.61 4.42
C GLY A 189 -4.03 21.36 4.06
N ASN A 190 -4.20 20.82 2.85
CA ASN A 190 -3.47 19.61 2.45
C ASN A 190 -1.98 19.88 2.25
N LEU A 191 -1.57 21.10 1.88
CA LEU A 191 -0.15 21.47 1.86
C LEU A 191 0.47 21.37 3.26
N VAL A 192 -0.23 21.87 4.28
CA VAL A 192 0.25 21.80 5.68
C VAL A 192 0.23 20.38 6.21
N VAL A 193 -0.83 19.61 5.94
CA VAL A 193 -0.91 18.19 6.30
C VAL A 193 0.20 17.39 5.63
N LEU A 194 0.47 17.62 4.34
CA LEU A 194 1.57 16.99 3.60
C LEU A 194 2.93 17.35 4.18
N ASN A 195 3.17 18.62 4.51
CA ASN A 195 4.43 19.06 5.13
C ASN A 195 4.63 18.43 6.52
N LEU A 196 3.56 18.36 7.33
CA LEU A 196 3.61 17.67 8.62
C LEU A 196 3.92 16.17 8.43
N PHE A 197 3.25 15.52 7.48
CA PHE A 197 3.46 14.12 7.13
C PHE A 197 4.91 13.84 6.72
N LEU A 198 5.44 14.64 5.78
CA LEU A 198 6.83 14.50 5.31
C LEU A 198 7.84 14.78 6.43
N ALA A 199 7.61 15.79 7.26
CA ALA A 199 8.50 16.10 8.37
C ALA A 199 8.53 14.97 9.42
N LEU A 200 7.39 14.38 9.74
CA LEU A 200 7.28 13.22 10.63
C LEU A 200 8.08 12.03 10.10
N LEU A 201 7.87 11.72 8.83
CA LEU A 201 8.51 10.59 8.15
C LEU A 201 10.03 10.76 8.14
N LEU A 202 10.53 11.94 7.74
CA LEU A 202 11.97 12.26 7.72
C LEU A 202 12.60 12.26 9.11
N SER A 203 11.90 12.80 10.12
CA SER A 203 12.39 12.77 11.51
C SER A 203 12.39 11.36 12.10
N SER A 204 11.48 10.49 11.67
CA SER A 204 11.50 9.09 12.12
C SER A 204 12.78 8.40 11.64
N PHE A 205 13.21 8.65 10.39
CA PHE A 205 14.41 8.05 9.80
C PHE A 205 15.71 8.46 10.47
N SER A 206 15.84 9.72 10.86
CA SER A 206 17.04 10.15 11.59
C SER A 206 17.14 9.52 12.97
N GLY A 207 16.01 9.25 13.63
CA GLY A 207 15.97 8.60 14.94
C GLY A 207 16.26 7.09 14.90
N VAL A 208 15.88 6.38 13.84
CA VAL A 208 16.11 4.92 13.74
C VAL A 208 17.60 4.58 13.62
N ASN A 209 18.38 5.40 12.93
CA ASN A 209 19.83 5.20 12.77
C ASN A 209 20.63 5.31 14.08
N LEU A 210 20.07 5.89 15.15
CA LEU A 210 20.69 5.85 16.48
C LEU A 210 20.35 4.58 17.28
N SER A 211 19.30 3.83 16.89
CA SER A 211 18.88 2.62 17.61
C SER A 211 19.58 1.33 17.16
N SER A 212 20.39 1.39 16.10
CA SER A 212 21.26 0.28 15.67
C SER A 212 22.70 0.38 16.22
N SER A 213 22.99 1.37 17.06
CA SER A 213 24.32 1.63 17.64
C SER A 213 24.43 1.42 19.15
N ASP A 214 23.35 1.07 19.85
CA ASP A 214 23.45 0.71 21.26
C ASP A 214 23.41 -0.81 21.41
N GLY A 215 24.57 -1.37 21.73
CA GLY A 215 24.75 -2.78 22.11
C GLY A 215 24.07 -3.13 23.43
N GLU A 216 22.77 -2.88 23.55
CA GLU A 216 21.95 -3.50 24.58
C GLU A 216 21.67 -4.94 24.16
N MET A 217 22.47 -5.86 24.71
CA MET A 217 22.20 -7.29 24.68
C MET A 217 20.73 -7.53 25.05
N ASN A 218 19.99 -8.14 24.13
CA ASN A 218 18.54 -8.31 24.20
C ASN A 218 18.17 -8.98 25.54
N ASN A 219 17.33 -8.35 26.37
CA ASN A 219 16.93 -8.88 27.69
C ASN A 219 16.42 -10.33 27.61
N LEU A 220 15.90 -10.72 26.44
CA LEU A 220 15.51 -12.10 26.12
C LEU A 220 16.71 -13.06 26.06
N GLN A 221 17.85 -12.67 25.50
CA GLN A 221 19.06 -13.49 25.48
C GLN A 221 19.64 -13.67 26.89
N ILE A 222 19.58 -12.63 27.73
CA ILE A 222 19.98 -12.71 29.15
C ILE A 222 19.02 -13.63 29.92
N ALA A 223 17.71 -13.53 29.67
CA ALA A 223 16.70 -14.41 30.26
C ALA A 223 16.87 -15.86 29.80
N ILE A 224 17.08 -16.10 28.50
CA ILE A 224 17.37 -17.43 27.94
C ILE A 224 18.65 -17.98 28.55
N ALA A 225 19.72 -17.19 28.68
CA ALA A 225 20.97 -17.59 29.32
C ALA A 225 20.84 -17.90 30.83
N ARG A 226 19.87 -17.29 31.51
CA ARG A 226 19.51 -17.62 32.90
C ARG A 226 18.66 -18.87 32.98
N ILE A 227 17.73 -19.06 32.06
CA ILE A 227 16.88 -20.26 31.96
C ILE A 227 17.74 -21.48 31.61
N THR A 228 18.66 -21.40 30.63
CA THR A 228 19.58 -22.50 30.32
C THR A 228 20.47 -22.86 31.51
N ARG A 229 21.02 -21.86 32.21
CA ARG A 229 21.75 -22.10 33.47
C ARG A 229 20.89 -22.77 34.55
N GLY A 230 19.63 -22.37 34.68
CA GLY A 230 18.66 -23.01 35.58
C GLY A 230 18.38 -24.47 35.18
N THR A 231 18.19 -24.74 33.89
CA THR A 231 17.95 -26.11 33.40
C THR A 231 19.18 -27.01 33.56
N ASP A 232 20.40 -26.47 33.40
CA ASP A 232 21.63 -27.21 33.59
C ASP A 232 21.85 -27.54 35.07
N TRP A 233 21.56 -26.59 35.97
CA TRP A 233 21.60 -26.81 37.42
C TRP A 233 20.60 -27.88 37.86
N VAL A 234 19.36 -27.84 37.36
CA VAL A 234 18.34 -28.87 37.62
C VAL A 234 18.79 -30.23 37.08
N LYS A 235 19.34 -30.29 35.86
CA LYS A 235 19.93 -31.53 35.31
C LYS A 235 21.04 -32.08 36.20
N THR A 236 21.95 -31.23 36.67
CA THR A 236 23.03 -31.67 37.56
C THR A 236 22.50 -32.15 38.91
N LEU A 237 21.45 -31.51 39.44
CA LEU A 237 20.81 -31.90 40.69
C LEU A 237 20.09 -33.25 40.56
N ILE A 238 19.37 -33.46 39.45
CA ILE A 238 18.70 -34.74 39.13
C ILE A 238 19.74 -35.85 38.92
N ILE A 239 20.83 -35.60 38.19
CA ILE A 239 21.93 -36.56 37.99
C ILE A 239 22.61 -36.90 39.32
N ARG A 240 22.76 -35.92 40.22
CA ARG A 240 23.36 -36.12 41.55
C ARG A 240 22.43 -36.90 42.48
N HIS A 241 21.12 -36.65 42.42
CA HIS A 241 20.14 -37.39 43.22
C HIS A 241 19.94 -38.81 42.72
N THR A 242 19.87 -39.02 41.40
CA THR A 242 19.76 -40.36 40.79
C THR A 242 21.02 -41.18 41.02
N ARG A 243 22.23 -40.60 40.94
CA ARG A 243 23.48 -41.30 41.30
C ARG A 243 23.59 -41.66 42.79
N ARG A 244 23.04 -40.83 43.69
CA ARG A 244 22.96 -41.15 45.13
C ARG A 244 21.97 -42.27 45.43
N LEU A 245 20.83 -42.32 44.73
CA LEU A 245 19.84 -43.40 44.83
C LEU A 245 20.36 -44.73 44.24
N LEU A 246 21.20 -44.67 43.21
CA LEU A 246 21.79 -45.84 42.54
C LEU A 246 23.16 -46.28 43.10
N GLY A 247 23.68 -45.64 44.15
CA GLY A 247 24.89 -46.09 44.86
C GLY A 247 26.19 -46.12 44.05
N LEU A 248 26.30 -45.35 42.95
CA LEU A 248 27.48 -45.36 42.06
C LEU A 248 28.50 -44.29 42.46
N LYS A 249 29.77 -44.69 42.68
CA LYS A 249 30.91 -43.79 42.93
C LYS A 249 31.24 -42.92 41.70
N PRO A 250 31.78 -41.69 41.89
CA PRO A 250 32.14 -40.80 40.78
C PRO A 250 33.32 -41.37 39.98
N ARG A 251 33.27 -41.21 38.65
CA ARG A 251 34.35 -41.55 37.72
C ARG A 251 35.30 -40.35 37.64
N GLU A 252 36.57 -40.56 37.93
CA GLU A 252 37.65 -39.64 37.53
C GLU A 252 37.78 -39.71 36.01
N GLU A 253 37.73 -38.57 35.33
CA GLU A 253 38.02 -38.49 33.89
C GLU A 253 39.48 -38.05 33.70
N GLU A 254 40.27 -39.01 33.23
CA GLU A 254 41.60 -38.79 32.66
C GLU A 254 41.51 -37.93 31.38
N LYS A 255 42.48 -37.01 31.26
CA LYS A 255 42.75 -36.23 30.05
C LYS A 255 43.20 -37.14 28.90
N LYS A 256 42.66 -36.91 27.69
CA LYS A 256 43.42 -37.05 26.44
C LYS A 256 43.28 -35.79 25.58
N ALA A 257 44.44 -35.20 25.29
CA ALA A 257 44.74 -34.16 24.32
C ALA A 257 44.86 -34.80 22.90
N ASN A 258 44.91 -34.15 21.73
CA ASN A 258 45.20 -32.81 21.19
C ASN A 258 44.16 -32.53 20.06
N ASP A 259 44.01 -31.40 19.36
CA ASP A 259 44.96 -30.37 18.92
C ASP A 259 44.16 -29.15 18.41
N TYR A 260 44.71 -27.95 18.66
CA TYR A 260 44.65 -26.68 17.91
C TYR A 260 44.94 -25.54 18.89
N GLY A 261 46.18 -25.00 18.80
CA GLY A 261 46.61 -23.78 19.49
C GLY A 261 45.88 -22.53 18.99
N ASP A 262 46.11 -21.33 19.47
CA ASP A 262 46.92 -20.78 20.56
C ASP A 262 46.33 -19.38 20.74
N PHE A 263 45.82 -19.02 21.94
CA PHE A 263 45.68 -17.62 22.33
C PHE A 263 45.79 -17.52 23.85
N LYS A 264 46.97 -17.11 24.31
CA LYS A 264 47.38 -17.03 25.70
C LYS A 264 47.63 -15.56 26.07
N GLY A 265 47.15 -15.17 27.25
CA GLY A 265 47.48 -13.90 27.91
C GLY A 265 46.30 -13.33 28.71
N SER A 266 45.77 -14.03 29.73
CA SER A 266 46.21 -14.05 31.14
C SER A 266 45.60 -12.95 32.03
N ASN A 267 44.72 -13.42 32.94
CA ASN A 267 44.59 -13.14 34.39
C ASN A 267 44.50 -11.67 34.84
N HIS A 268 43.59 -11.24 35.72
CA HIS A 268 43.28 -11.80 37.05
C HIS A 268 42.18 -10.88 37.64
N LEU A 269 41.08 -11.38 38.21
CA LEU A 269 40.27 -10.56 39.12
C LEU A 269 39.94 -11.34 40.38
N VAL A 270 40.61 -10.93 41.46
CA VAL A 270 40.36 -11.31 42.84
C VAL A 270 39.07 -10.64 43.29
N ILE A 271 38.20 -11.38 43.96
CA ILE A 271 37.12 -10.83 44.80
C ILE A 271 37.55 -11.03 46.25
N ASN A 272 37.60 -9.94 47.02
CA ASN A 272 37.64 -9.82 48.48
C ASN A 272 37.42 -8.31 48.77
N HIS A 273 36.72 -7.80 49.77
CA HIS A 273 35.81 -8.27 50.82
C HIS A 273 35.15 -7.00 51.40
N MET A 274 34.06 -7.15 52.14
CA MET A 274 33.36 -6.13 52.97
C MET A 274 34.27 -5.18 53.75
N ASN A 275 33.85 -3.91 53.92
CA ASN A 275 33.82 -3.27 55.24
C ASN A 275 32.95 -2.00 55.33
N LEU A 276 32.51 -1.80 56.57
CA LEU A 276 31.54 -0.92 57.19
C LEU A 276 32.06 0.52 57.39
N GLY A 277 31.17 1.52 57.33
CA GLY A 277 31.25 2.76 58.12
C GLY A 277 31.88 4.01 57.49
N GLU A 278 31.25 5.15 57.82
CA GLU A 278 31.76 6.54 57.82
C GLU A 278 31.52 7.44 56.58
N GLU A 279 30.48 8.29 56.67
CA GLU A 279 30.55 9.72 56.31
C GLU A 279 31.46 10.45 57.33
N PRO A 280 32.10 11.63 57.05
CA PRO A 280 31.46 12.78 56.40
C PRO A 280 32.36 13.78 55.60
N ASN A 281 31.67 14.80 55.07
CA ASN A 281 32.07 16.21 54.88
C ASN A 281 32.86 16.71 53.65
N TYR A 282 32.15 17.57 52.92
CA TYR A 282 32.52 18.88 52.36
C TYR A 282 33.92 19.43 52.71
N GLU A 283 34.69 19.85 51.70
CA GLU A 283 35.10 21.26 51.57
C GLU A 283 35.70 21.62 50.19
N MET A 284 35.44 22.87 49.83
CA MET A 284 35.79 23.58 48.61
C MET A 284 37.27 24.02 48.60
N LYS A 285 37.97 23.88 47.47
CA LYS A 285 39.12 24.75 47.17
C LYS A 285 39.35 24.96 45.67
N LYS A 286 39.33 26.24 45.30
CA LYS A 286 39.64 26.83 43.99
C LYS A 286 41.12 26.67 43.64
N LEU A 287 41.36 26.50 42.33
CA LEU A 287 42.45 26.93 41.43
C LEU A 287 43.88 27.15 42.00
N PRO A 288 44.91 26.75 41.22
CA PRO A 288 45.69 27.82 40.59
C PRO A 288 46.08 27.57 39.12
N GLU A 289 46.49 28.68 38.53
CA GLU A 289 46.78 29.00 37.13
C GLU A 289 47.89 28.17 36.46
N ALA A 290 47.78 28.13 35.13
CA ALA A 290 48.77 27.63 34.18
C ALA A 290 49.91 28.63 33.90
N PRO A 291 51.05 28.14 33.37
CA PRO A 291 51.80 28.88 32.37
C PRO A 291 52.03 28.06 31.07
N LYS A 292 51.44 28.58 29.97
CA LYS A 292 52.07 28.90 28.67
C LYS A 292 53.12 27.95 28.03
N VAL A 293 52.75 27.30 26.91
CA VAL A 293 53.15 27.62 25.50
C VAL A 293 53.24 26.38 24.58
N ALA A 294 52.48 26.48 23.48
CA ALA A 294 52.61 25.93 22.12
C ALA A 294 52.77 24.43 21.86
N VAL A 295 51.75 23.83 21.23
CA VAL A 295 51.90 23.04 19.98
C VAL A 295 50.61 23.19 19.14
N VAL A 296 50.81 23.40 17.84
CA VAL A 296 49.84 23.54 16.74
C VAL A 296 49.08 22.22 16.47
N PRO A 297 47.77 22.20 16.17
CA PRO A 297 47.11 21.00 15.67
C PRO A 297 47.22 20.94 14.14
N VAL A 298 47.76 19.83 13.62
CA VAL A 298 47.67 19.42 12.23
C VAL A 298 46.40 18.60 12.07
N SER A 299 45.53 19.03 11.14
CA SER A 299 44.39 18.26 10.65
C SER A 299 44.86 17.03 9.88
N GLU A 300 44.35 15.86 10.25
CA GLU A 300 44.23 14.70 9.36
C GLU A 300 42.75 14.45 9.06
N ALA A 301 42.41 14.58 7.79
CA ALA A 301 41.29 13.92 7.13
C ALA A 301 41.94 13.19 5.92
N PRO A 302 41.41 12.05 5.42
CA PRO A 302 40.12 12.14 4.72
C PRO A 302 39.26 10.85 4.76
N ILE A 303 37.95 10.97 5.03
CA ILE A 303 36.96 9.98 4.57
C ILE A 303 35.67 10.69 4.10
N ALA A 304 35.21 10.21 2.94
CA ALA A 304 33.89 10.32 2.31
C ALA A 304 33.56 11.57 1.46
N ASN A 305 33.54 11.33 0.15
CA ASN A 305 32.92 12.16 -0.88
C ASN A 305 31.40 12.26 -0.64
N VAL A 306 30.93 13.49 -0.50
CA VAL A 306 29.53 13.87 -0.61
C VAL A 306 29.33 14.40 -2.04
N GLU A 307 28.58 13.66 -2.87
CA GLU A 307 27.99 14.22 -4.08
C GLU A 307 26.79 15.08 -3.68
N SER A 308 26.97 16.39 -3.75
CA SER A 308 25.87 17.36 -3.72
C SER A 308 25.80 18.06 -5.07
N ASP A 309 24.78 17.71 -5.86
CA ASP A 309 24.29 18.53 -6.96
C ASP A 309 23.69 19.82 -6.36
N PHE A 310 24.41 20.93 -6.48
CA PHE A 310 23.89 22.27 -6.26
C PHE A 310 24.19 23.10 -7.51
N GLU A 311 23.16 23.34 -8.32
CA GLU A 311 23.20 24.35 -9.38
C GLU A 311 23.30 25.74 -8.72
N ARG A 312 24.42 26.45 -8.95
CA ARG A 312 24.49 27.91 -8.81
C ARG A 312 24.63 28.52 -10.20
N THR A 313 23.59 29.25 -10.59
CA THR A 313 23.64 30.30 -11.61
C THR A 313 24.65 31.37 -11.20
N ASN A 314 25.55 31.74 -12.10
CA ASN A 314 26.10 33.09 -12.22
C ASN A 314 26.54 33.26 -13.68
N ASP A 315 25.84 34.16 -14.37
CA ASP A 315 26.36 34.91 -15.50
C ASP A 315 27.53 35.78 -14.98
N ASP A 316 28.64 35.83 -15.72
CA ASP A 316 29.31 37.09 -16.07
C ASP A 316 30.51 36.84 -17.00
N ASP A 317 30.55 37.68 -18.02
CA ASP A 317 31.55 37.80 -19.08
C ASP A 317 32.97 38.06 -18.56
N SER A 318 33.98 37.54 -19.27
CA SER A 318 35.01 38.39 -19.89
C SER A 318 36.08 37.57 -20.63
N ASN A 319 36.36 38.06 -21.83
CA ASN A 319 37.42 37.60 -22.74
C ASN A 319 38.81 37.67 -22.09
N GLU A 320 39.72 36.78 -22.50
CA GLU A 320 41.04 37.22 -22.97
C GLU A 320 41.72 36.15 -23.84
N ASP A 321 42.24 36.63 -24.97
CA ASP A 321 42.94 35.95 -26.04
C ASP A 321 44.22 35.23 -25.58
N LYS A 322 44.55 34.12 -26.27
CA LYS A 322 45.88 33.93 -26.89
C LYS A 322 45.90 32.77 -27.90
N HIS A 323 46.09 33.16 -29.16
CA HIS A 323 46.81 32.48 -30.25
C HIS A 323 47.79 31.38 -29.76
N LEU A 324 47.95 30.21 -30.39
CA LEU A 324 48.48 30.00 -31.75
C LEU A 324 48.74 28.49 -31.97
N LYS A 325 48.55 28.07 -33.24
CA LYS A 325 49.23 27.03 -34.03
C LYS A 325 48.67 25.59 -34.11
N ASP A 326 48.21 25.34 -35.33
CA ASP A 326 47.98 24.07 -36.03
C ASP A 326 49.16 23.09 -35.94
N THR A 327 48.87 21.79 -35.95
CA THR A 327 49.35 20.88 -37.02
C THR A 327 48.67 19.51 -36.98
N ASP A 328 48.56 18.94 -38.17
CA ASP A 328 47.92 17.69 -38.55
C ASP A 328 48.55 16.40 -38.00
N ALA A 329 47.78 15.33 -38.16
CA ALA A 329 48.18 14.01 -38.69
C ALA A 329 48.14 12.79 -37.76
N ASP A 330 47.61 11.73 -38.38
CA ASP A 330 47.42 10.35 -37.97
C ASP A 330 48.60 9.68 -37.24
N GLY A 331 48.27 8.68 -36.40
CA GLY A 331 49.25 7.70 -35.95
C GLY A 331 48.79 6.85 -34.77
N SER A 332 48.39 5.61 -35.05
CA SER A 332 48.28 4.53 -34.08
C SER A 332 49.62 4.21 -33.40
N SER A 333 49.65 3.99 -32.08
CA SER A 333 50.09 2.73 -31.44
C SER A 333 50.30 2.88 -29.92
N ILE A 334 49.81 1.89 -29.18
CA ILE A 334 50.47 1.17 -28.07
C ILE A 334 51.35 2.01 -27.14
N GLY A 335 50.84 2.21 -25.92
CA GLY A 335 51.60 2.69 -24.76
C GLY A 335 50.91 2.28 -23.47
N SER A 336 51.28 1.11 -22.95
CA SER A 336 50.86 0.56 -21.67
C SER A 336 51.37 1.43 -20.51
N THR A 337 50.49 1.86 -19.62
CA THR A 337 50.84 2.20 -18.23
C THR A 337 49.85 1.53 -17.29
N VAL A 338 50.45 0.82 -16.35
CA VAL A 338 49.88 -0.01 -15.28
C VAL A 338 49.05 0.85 -14.35
N ASP A 339 47.74 0.62 -14.31
CA ASP A 339 46.87 1.03 -13.21
C ASP A 339 46.56 -0.19 -12.34
N LEU A 340 46.78 -0.02 -11.03
CA LEU A 340 46.48 -1.01 -10.00
C LEU A 340 44.99 -1.37 -10.05
N GLN A 341 44.69 -2.66 -10.22
CA GLN A 341 43.36 -3.20 -9.95
C GLN A 341 43.01 -2.98 -8.47
N PRO A 342 41.85 -2.40 -8.14
CA PRO A 342 41.29 -2.56 -6.81
C PRO A 342 40.92 -4.03 -6.60
N GLU A 343 41.12 -4.52 -5.38
CA GLU A 343 40.79 -5.87 -4.94
C GLU A 343 39.47 -6.33 -5.56
N VAL A 344 39.57 -7.38 -6.37
CA VAL A 344 38.45 -8.23 -6.71
C VAL A 344 37.97 -8.80 -5.39
N VAL A 345 36.89 -8.22 -4.85
CA VAL A 345 35.93 -8.99 -4.09
C VAL A 345 35.66 -10.19 -4.97
N THR A 346 36.13 -11.36 -4.55
CA THR A 346 35.71 -12.64 -5.11
C THR A 346 34.20 -12.69 -4.96
N ALA A 347 33.50 -12.12 -5.95
CA ALA A 347 32.21 -12.59 -6.34
C ALA A 347 32.38 -14.10 -6.42
N GLU A 348 31.57 -14.80 -5.62
CA GLU A 348 31.39 -16.24 -5.76
C GLU A 348 31.39 -16.51 -7.26
N ILE A 349 32.40 -17.28 -7.69
CA ILE A 349 32.42 -17.88 -9.01
C ILE A 349 31.06 -18.53 -9.11
N GLY A 350 30.18 -17.95 -9.93
CA GLY A 350 28.96 -18.63 -10.32
C GLY A 350 29.42 -20.00 -10.79
N GLU A 351 29.02 -21.02 -10.05
CA GLU A 351 29.23 -22.40 -10.48
C GLU A 351 28.82 -22.44 -11.95
N GLU A 352 29.74 -22.82 -12.83
CA GLU A 352 29.39 -23.11 -14.22
C GLU A 352 28.18 -24.05 -14.15
N GLU A 353 27.02 -23.60 -14.64
CA GLU A 353 25.80 -24.40 -14.67
C GLU A 353 26.15 -25.73 -15.35
N SER A 354 26.34 -26.76 -14.54
CA SER A 354 26.76 -28.04 -15.08
C SER A 354 25.59 -28.56 -15.92
N ASN A 355 25.83 -28.81 -17.21
CA ASN A 355 24.88 -29.44 -18.14
C ASN A 355 24.56 -30.91 -17.76
N THR A 356 24.67 -31.25 -16.48
CA THR A 356 24.49 -32.57 -15.88
C THR A 356 23.53 -32.47 -14.71
N PRO A 357 22.44 -33.26 -14.69
CA PRO A 357 21.42 -33.18 -13.66
C PRO A 357 21.90 -33.74 -12.31
N GLU A 358 21.62 -33.05 -11.19
CA GLU A 358 22.00 -33.45 -9.81
C GLU A 358 21.33 -34.76 -9.32
N ASP A 359 21.75 -35.38 -8.23
CA ASP A 359 21.13 -36.64 -7.76
C ASP A 359 19.63 -36.55 -7.40
N CYS A 360 18.84 -37.57 -7.78
CA CYS A 360 17.37 -37.58 -7.64
C CYS A 360 16.86 -37.59 -6.18
N TRP A 361 17.57 -38.27 -5.27
CA TRP A 361 17.11 -38.55 -3.92
C TRP A 361 18.01 -37.91 -2.86
N PRO A 362 17.45 -37.44 -1.73
CA PRO A 362 18.26 -37.01 -0.61
C PRO A 362 19.06 -38.20 -0.04
N GLN A 363 20.29 -37.96 0.41
CA GLN A 363 21.19 -38.99 0.95
C GLN A 363 20.58 -39.84 2.08
N LYS A 364 19.58 -39.33 2.80
CA LYS A 364 18.82 -40.10 3.82
C LYS A 364 17.93 -41.19 3.21
N CYS A 365 17.32 -40.95 2.05
CA CYS A 365 16.49 -41.95 1.35
C CYS A 365 17.36 -43.04 0.72
N ILE A 366 18.52 -42.68 0.18
CA ILE A 366 19.51 -43.64 -0.36
C ILE A 366 20.04 -44.56 0.77
N ARG A 367 20.22 -44.02 1.99
CA ARG A 367 20.57 -44.83 3.17
C ARG A 367 19.46 -45.77 3.65
N TRP A 368 18.19 -45.43 3.42
CA TRP A 368 17.03 -46.24 3.86
C TRP A 368 16.63 -47.30 2.82
N CYS A 369 16.89 -47.05 1.54
CA CYS A 369 16.74 -48.02 0.46
C CYS A 369 17.96 -47.94 -0.49
N PRO A 370 18.96 -48.84 -0.32
CA PRO A 370 20.17 -48.87 -1.14
C PRO A 370 19.90 -49.15 -2.63
N TYR A 371 18.74 -49.72 -2.96
CA TYR A 371 18.28 -49.97 -4.35
C TYR A 371 18.00 -48.69 -5.15
N LEU A 372 17.91 -47.53 -4.49
CA LEU A 372 17.70 -46.22 -5.12
C LEU A 372 19.01 -45.58 -5.62
N ASP A 373 20.17 -46.15 -5.27
CA ASP A 373 21.48 -45.76 -5.81
C ASP A 373 21.73 -46.54 -7.10
N VAL A 374 21.49 -45.91 -8.24
CA VAL A 374 21.58 -46.55 -9.56
C VAL A 374 22.97 -46.35 -10.12
N ASP A 375 23.77 -47.41 -10.18
CA ASP A 375 25.10 -47.41 -10.79
C ASP A 375 25.05 -46.97 -12.27
N ILE A 376 25.63 -45.81 -12.57
CA ILE A 376 25.68 -45.19 -13.92
C ILE A 376 26.52 -46.02 -14.91
N THR A 377 27.20 -47.06 -14.41
CA THR A 377 28.07 -47.95 -15.20
C THR A 377 27.31 -49.13 -15.84
N GLN A 378 26.10 -49.48 -15.37
CA GLN A 378 25.29 -50.60 -15.88
C GLN A 378 24.38 -50.18 -17.05
N SER A 379 24.06 -51.08 -17.99
CA SER A 379 23.30 -50.77 -19.22
C SER A 379 21.91 -50.14 -18.97
N ARG A 380 21.22 -50.55 -17.90
CA ARG A 380 19.93 -49.97 -17.48
C ARG A 380 20.09 -48.60 -16.82
N GLY A 381 21.17 -48.37 -16.07
CA GLY A 381 21.51 -47.07 -15.47
C GLY A 381 21.83 -46.01 -16.53
N LYS A 382 22.60 -46.38 -17.58
CA LYS A 382 22.86 -45.49 -18.73
C LYS A 382 21.59 -45.09 -19.48
N LEU A 383 20.63 -46.02 -19.65
CA LEU A 383 19.36 -45.71 -20.32
C LEU A 383 18.54 -44.71 -19.50
N LEU A 384 18.43 -44.92 -18.19
CA LEU A 384 17.70 -44.03 -17.28
C LEU A 384 18.36 -42.64 -17.21
N TRP A 385 19.70 -42.60 -17.17
CA TRP A 385 20.47 -41.37 -17.18
C TRP A 385 20.34 -40.59 -18.50
N ASN A 386 20.37 -41.29 -19.63
CA ASN A 386 20.13 -40.67 -20.95
C ASN A 386 18.71 -40.13 -21.05
N PHE A 387 17.70 -40.90 -20.61
CA PHE A 387 16.31 -40.44 -20.56
C PHE A 387 16.19 -39.16 -19.72
N ARG A 388 16.81 -39.15 -18.53
CA ARG A 388 16.84 -37.98 -17.66
C ARG A 388 17.51 -36.77 -18.30
N LYS A 389 18.66 -36.96 -18.95
CA LYS A 389 19.35 -35.89 -19.68
C LYS A 389 18.48 -35.35 -20.82
N THR A 390 17.76 -36.21 -21.53
CA THR A 390 16.79 -35.79 -22.55
C THR A 390 15.63 -35.01 -21.92
N CYS A 391 15.06 -35.46 -20.80
CA CYS A 391 14.00 -34.71 -20.09
C CYS A 391 14.48 -33.33 -19.63
N PHE A 392 15.71 -33.23 -19.12
CA PHE A 392 16.31 -31.96 -18.72
C PHE A 392 16.43 -30.99 -19.91
N ILE A 393 17.00 -31.46 -21.03
CA ILE A 393 17.11 -30.68 -22.27
C ILE A 393 15.74 -30.22 -22.79
N VAL A 394 14.70 -31.07 -22.68
CA VAL A 394 13.34 -30.71 -23.10
C VAL A 394 12.73 -29.63 -22.19
N VAL A 395 12.84 -29.79 -20.87
CA VAL A 395 12.26 -28.85 -19.90
C VAL A 395 12.91 -27.46 -19.98
N GLU A 396 14.21 -27.40 -20.26
CA GLU A 396 14.98 -26.17 -20.39
C GLU A 396 14.84 -25.51 -21.78
N HIS A 397 14.24 -26.20 -22.75
CA HIS A 397 14.08 -25.67 -24.08
C HIS A 397 13.09 -24.48 -24.10
N SER A 398 13.50 -23.36 -24.72
CA SER A 398 12.68 -22.14 -24.87
C SER A 398 11.29 -22.34 -25.49
N TYR A 399 11.16 -23.19 -26.53
CA TYR A 399 9.86 -23.59 -27.08
C TYR A 399 8.96 -24.30 -26.07
N PHE A 400 9.50 -25.18 -25.22
CA PHE A 400 8.72 -25.85 -24.19
C PHE A 400 8.24 -24.85 -23.15
N GLU A 401 9.11 -23.94 -22.70
CA GLU A 401 8.73 -22.87 -21.78
C GLU A 401 7.64 -21.95 -22.37
N THR A 402 7.82 -21.49 -23.61
CA THR A 402 6.85 -20.64 -24.31
C THR A 402 5.51 -21.36 -24.50
N PHE A 403 5.53 -22.66 -24.83
CA PHE A 403 4.34 -23.49 -24.95
C PHE A 403 3.57 -23.58 -23.63
N ILE A 404 4.27 -23.84 -22.51
CA ILE A 404 3.64 -23.89 -21.19
C ILE A 404 3.05 -22.53 -20.80
N ILE A 405 3.75 -21.41 -21.07
CA ILE A 405 3.21 -20.06 -20.81
C ILE A 405 1.92 -19.84 -21.59
N PHE A 406 1.90 -20.18 -22.88
CA PHE A 406 0.70 -20.08 -23.70
C PHE A 406 -0.45 -20.93 -23.16
N MET A 407 -0.18 -22.17 -22.71
CA MET A 407 -1.17 -23.04 -22.07
C MET A 407 -1.69 -22.47 -20.74
N ILE A 408 -0.85 -21.82 -19.93
CA ILE A 408 -1.27 -21.14 -18.69
C ILE A 408 -2.22 -19.99 -19.01
N LEU A 409 -1.89 -19.14 -19.99
CA LEU A 409 -2.74 -18.02 -20.38
C LEU A 409 -4.09 -18.48 -20.95
N LEU A 410 -4.08 -19.53 -21.78
CA LEU A 410 -5.31 -20.08 -22.36
C LEU A 410 -6.17 -20.75 -21.27
N SER A 411 -5.56 -21.52 -20.37
CA SER A 411 -6.26 -22.11 -19.21
C SER A 411 -6.83 -21.06 -18.27
N SER A 412 -6.14 -19.94 -18.07
CA SER A 412 -6.63 -18.83 -17.25
C SER A 412 -7.76 -18.08 -17.94
N GLY A 413 -7.62 -17.80 -19.23
CA GLY A 413 -8.66 -17.14 -20.04
C GLY A 413 -9.95 -17.95 -20.15
N ALA A 414 -9.86 -19.28 -20.10
CA ALA A 414 -11.02 -20.16 -20.05
C ALA A 414 -11.91 -19.91 -18.80
N LEU A 415 -11.30 -19.60 -17.65
CA LEU A 415 -12.05 -19.33 -16.40
C LEU A 415 -12.93 -18.09 -16.50
N ALA A 416 -12.56 -17.10 -17.31
CA ALA A 416 -13.34 -15.86 -17.47
C ALA A 416 -14.70 -16.08 -18.16
N PHE A 417 -14.92 -17.26 -18.77
CA PHE A 417 -16.19 -17.65 -19.38
C PHE A 417 -17.11 -18.44 -18.44
N GLU A 418 -16.68 -18.78 -17.21
CA GLU A 418 -17.52 -19.44 -16.20
C GLU A 418 -18.43 -18.40 -15.49
N ASP A 419 -19.24 -17.66 -16.25
CA ASP A 419 -20.22 -16.68 -15.75
C ASP A 419 -21.64 -17.27 -15.63
N ILE A 420 -22.59 -16.47 -15.14
CA ILE A 420 -24.00 -16.90 -14.97
C ILE A 420 -24.65 -17.27 -16.33
N TYR A 421 -24.19 -16.65 -17.42
CA TYR A 421 -24.72 -16.89 -18.78
C TYR A 421 -24.19 -18.18 -19.42
N ILE A 422 -23.33 -18.93 -18.73
CA ILE A 422 -22.77 -20.18 -19.25
C ILE A 422 -23.84 -21.23 -19.58
N GLU A 423 -24.94 -21.25 -18.81
CA GLU A 423 -26.02 -22.22 -19.02
C GLU A 423 -26.80 -21.94 -20.31
N GLN A 424 -26.92 -20.66 -20.68
CA GLN A 424 -27.51 -20.26 -21.96
C GLN A 424 -26.59 -20.64 -23.14
N ARG A 425 -25.28 -20.66 -22.93
CA ARG A 425 -24.25 -20.92 -23.96
C ARG A 425 -23.72 -22.36 -23.89
N ARG A 426 -24.61 -23.34 -24.10
CA ARG A 426 -24.30 -24.79 -24.03
C ARG A 426 -23.07 -25.22 -24.84
N ALA A 427 -22.85 -24.65 -26.02
CA ALA A 427 -21.68 -25.00 -26.84
C ALA A 427 -20.34 -24.62 -26.16
N ILE A 428 -20.29 -23.45 -25.50
CA ILE A 428 -19.09 -22.98 -24.79
C ILE A 428 -18.88 -23.80 -23.52
N LYS A 429 -19.95 -24.13 -22.78
CA LYS A 429 -19.91 -25.00 -21.59
C LYS A 429 -19.24 -26.34 -21.90
N VAL A 430 -19.69 -27.03 -22.95
CA VAL A 430 -19.12 -28.32 -23.36
C VAL A 430 -17.65 -28.19 -23.76
N ILE A 431 -17.28 -27.14 -24.52
CA ILE A 431 -15.88 -26.91 -24.92
C ILE A 431 -15.00 -26.68 -23.68
N LEU A 432 -15.46 -25.91 -22.69
CA LEU A 432 -14.73 -25.61 -21.46
C LEU A 432 -14.49 -26.87 -20.62
N GLU A 433 -15.50 -27.74 -20.48
CA GLU A 433 -15.37 -29.00 -19.74
C GLU A 433 -14.28 -29.92 -20.34
N TYR A 434 -14.27 -30.09 -21.66
CA TYR A 434 -13.22 -30.86 -22.33
C TYR A 434 -11.85 -30.16 -22.27
N ALA A 435 -11.83 -28.84 -22.42
CA ALA A 435 -10.60 -28.06 -22.33
C ALA A 435 -9.95 -28.17 -20.94
N ASP A 436 -10.75 -28.18 -19.86
CA ASP A 436 -10.25 -28.32 -18.48
C ASP A 436 -9.51 -29.66 -18.27
N GLN A 437 -10.03 -30.75 -18.84
CA GLN A 437 -9.37 -32.05 -18.84
C GLN A 437 -8.03 -31.99 -19.59
N VAL A 438 -8.02 -31.40 -20.79
CA VAL A 438 -6.80 -31.26 -21.61
C VAL A 438 -5.74 -30.45 -20.88
N PHE A 439 -6.08 -29.31 -20.27
CA PHE A 439 -5.13 -28.51 -19.49
C PHE A 439 -4.56 -29.30 -18.32
N THR A 440 -5.41 -30.00 -17.57
CA THR A 440 -4.98 -30.81 -16.43
C THR A 440 -3.99 -31.89 -16.87
N TYR A 441 -4.24 -32.59 -17.99
CA TYR A 441 -3.29 -33.58 -18.53
C TYR A 441 -1.96 -32.96 -18.95
N ILE A 442 -1.98 -31.81 -19.63
CA ILE A 442 -0.75 -31.12 -20.03
C ILE A 442 0.09 -30.75 -18.81
N PHE A 443 -0.54 -30.25 -17.74
CA PHE A 443 0.17 -29.84 -16.53
C PHE A 443 0.65 -31.01 -15.66
N VAL A 444 -0.08 -32.12 -15.64
CA VAL A 444 0.41 -33.37 -15.03
C VAL A 444 1.63 -33.89 -15.81
N MET A 445 1.60 -33.86 -17.15
CA MET A 445 2.75 -34.25 -17.97
C MET A 445 3.96 -33.33 -17.76
N GLU A 446 3.75 -32.01 -17.68
CA GLU A 446 4.79 -31.05 -17.31
C GLU A 446 5.41 -31.38 -15.95
N MET A 447 4.58 -31.67 -14.94
CA MET A 447 5.03 -32.04 -13.59
C MET A 447 5.89 -33.31 -13.61
N LEU A 448 5.44 -34.36 -14.31
CA LEU A 448 6.19 -35.62 -14.44
C LEU A 448 7.52 -35.43 -15.17
N LEU A 449 7.55 -34.60 -16.22
CA LEU A 449 8.79 -34.24 -16.92
C LEU A 449 9.77 -33.49 -16.00
N LYS A 450 9.27 -32.56 -15.18
CA LYS A 450 10.08 -31.84 -14.17
C LYS A 450 10.64 -32.78 -13.10
N TRP A 451 9.85 -33.75 -12.62
CA TRP A 451 10.34 -34.77 -11.67
C TRP A 451 11.45 -35.63 -12.28
N ALA A 452 11.29 -36.05 -13.53
CA ALA A 452 12.31 -36.82 -14.24
C ALA A 452 13.58 -35.99 -14.51
N ALA A 453 13.44 -34.71 -14.87
CA ALA A 453 14.55 -33.81 -15.15
C ALA A 453 15.32 -33.42 -13.87
N TYR A 454 14.67 -32.69 -12.96
CA TYR A 454 15.31 -32.11 -11.76
C TYR A 454 15.53 -33.12 -10.63
N GLY A 455 14.68 -34.15 -10.53
CA GLY A 455 14.66 -35.06 -9.39
C GLY A 455 13.89 -34.48 -8.19
N PHE A 456 13.45 -35.36 -7.28
CA PHE A 456 12.58 -34.99 -6.16
C PHE A 456 13.23 -34.00 -5.19
N LYS A 457 14.54 -34.14 -4.94
CA LYS A 457 15.28 -33.26 -4.03
C LYS A 457 15.23 -31.80 -4.50
N VAL A 458 15.68 -31.54 -5.73
CA VAL A 458 15.75 -30.18 -6.30
C VAL A 458 14.35 -29.60 -6.51
N TYR A 459 13.40 -30.44 -6.97
CA TYR A 459 12.01 -30.02 -7.19
C TYR A 459 11.34 -29.51 -5.90
N PHE A 460 11.40 -30.26 -4.80
CA PHE A 460 10.75 -29.88 -3.55
C PHE A 460 11.51 -28.85 -2.72
N THR A 461 12.74 -28.50 -3.08
CA THR A 461 13.45 -27.36 -2.50
C THR A 461 13.07 -26.02 -3.15
N ASN A 462 12.51 -26.04 -4.36
CA ASN A 462 12.12 -24.82 -5.07
C ASN A 462 10.67 -24.41 -4.74
N ALA A 463 10.50 -23.21 -4.18
CA ALA A 463 9.19 -22.67 -3.79
C ALA A 463 8.20 -22.52 -4.97
N TRP A 464 8.69 -22.23 -6.18
CA TRP A 464 7.85 -22.09 -7.37
C TRP A 464 7.35 -23.44 -7.88
N CYS A 465 8.18 -24.48 -7.80
CA CYS A 465 7.77 -25.85 -8.11
C CYS A 465 6.73 -26.36 -7.12
N TRP A 466 6.83 -25.97 -5.85
CA TRP A 466 5.80 -26.21 -4.84
C TRP A 466 4.44 -25.57 -5.19
N LEU A 467 4.44 -24.33 -5.69
CA LEU A 467 3.21 -23.65 -6.12
C LEU A 467 2.56 -24.39 -7.30
N ASP A 468 3.35 -24.76 -8.31
CA ASP A 468 2.87 -25.54 -9.46
C ASP A 468 2.30 -26.89 -9.02
N PHE A 469 3.00 -27.60 -8.12
CA PHE A 469 2.59 -28.89 -7.57
C PHE A 469 1.23 -28.81 -6.88
N LEU A 470 1.03 -27.85 -5.97
CA LEU A 470 -0.23 -27.70 -5.24
C LEU A 470 -1.42 -27.41 -6.17
N ILE A 471 -1.23 -26.62 -7.23
CA ILE A 471 -2.30 -26.28 -8.17
C ILE A 471 -2.68 -27.50 -9.04
N VAL A 472 -1.70 -28.30 -9.46
CA VAL A 472 -1.94 -29.55 -10.20
C VAL A 472 -2.66 -30.56 -9.32
N ASP A 473 -2.27 -30.69 -8.05
CA ASP A 473 -2.91 -31.60 -7.09
C ASP A 473 -4.38 -31.27 -6.83
N VAL A 474 -4.72 -29.99 -6.63
CA VAL A 474 -6.13 -29.55 -6.48
C VAL A 474 -6.95 -29.95 -7.72
N SER A 475 -6.38 -29.81 -8.91
CA SER A 475 -7.03 -30.19 -10.17
C SER A 475 -7.18 -31.72 -10.30
N LEU A 476 -6.18 -32.49 -9.88
CA LEU A 476 -6.21 -33.96 -9.89
C LEU A 476 -7.23 -34.53 -8.92
N ILE A 477 -7.35 -33.96 -7.72
CA ILE A 477 -8.35 -34.36 -6.72
C ILE A 477 -9.76 -34.12 -7.26
N SER A 478 -10.02 -32.95 -7.86
CA SER A 478 -11.30 -32.62 -8.48
C SER A 478 -11.65 -33.58 -9.63
N LEU A 479 -10.70 -33.88 -10.51
CA LEU A 479 -10.89 -34.81 -11.62
C LEU A 479 -11.16 -36.24 -11.13
N THR A 480 -10.40 -36.73 -10.14
CA THR A 480 -10.57 -38.07 -9.58
C THR A 480 -11.93 -38.20 -8.87
N ALA A 481 -12.35 -37.18 -8.14
CA ALA A 481 -13.66 -37.14 -7.51
C ALA A 481 -14.82 -37.20 -8.51
N ASN A 482 -14.71 -36.46 -9.63
CA ASN A 482 -15.71 -36.49 -10.70
C ASN A 482 -15.80 -37.88 -11.37
N ILE A 483 -14.67 -38.55 -11.60
CA ILE A 483 -14.63 -39.90 -12.20
C ILE A 483 -15.23 -40.95 -11.25
N LEU A 484 -14.98 -40.82 -9.95
CA LEU A 484 -15.49 -41.74 -8.92
C LEU A 484 -16.95 -41.48 -8.54
N GLY A 485 -17.58 -40.42 -9.04
CA GLY A 485 -18.98 -40.07 -8.76
C GLY A 485 -19.22 -39.42 -7.39
N TYR A 486 -18.19 -38.84 -6.77
CA TYR A 486 -18.31 -38.11 -5.49
C TYR A 486 -18.51 -36.59 -5.67
N SER A 487 -19.02 -36.14 -6.83
CA SER A 487 -19.02 -34.73 -7.26
C SER A 487 -19.78 -33.75 -6.34
N ASP A 488 -20.76 -34.24 -5.58
CA ASP A 488 -21.75 -33.39 -4.91
C ASP A 488 -21.43 -33.11 -3.43
N LEU A 489 -20.34 -33.67 -2.91
CA LEU A 489 -19.92 -33.37 -1.54
C LEU A 489 -19.47 -31.90 -1.43
N GLY A 490 -19.94 -31.22 -0.38
CA GLY A 490 -19.61 -29.80 -0.10
C GLY A 490 -18.11 -29.45 -0.23
N PRO A 491 -17.18 -30.25 0.30
CA PRO A 491 -15.75 -30.00 0.14
C PRO A 491 -15.27 -30.01 -1.33
N ILE A 492 -15.84 -30.89 -2.17
CA ILE A 492 -15.48 -30.99 -3.59
C ILE A 492 -16.04 -29.80 -4.38
N LYS A 493 -17.23 -29.31 -4.01
CA LYS A 493 -17.79 -28.05 -4.53
C LYS A 493 -16.90 -26.86 -4.17
N SER A 494 -16.39 -26.78 -2.94
CA SER A 494 -15.44 -25.74 -2.53
C SER A 494 -14.07 -25.88 -3.22
N LEU A 495 -13.56 -27.09 -3.46
CA LEU A 495 -12.30 -27.28 -4.20
C LEU A 495 -12.42 -26.79 -5.66
N ARG A 496 -13.62 -26.81 -6.24
CA ARG A 496 -13.88 -26.29 -7.59
C ARG A 496 -13.62 -24.78 -7.70
N THR A 497 -13.86 -24.01 -6.64
CA THR A 497 -13.59 -22.56 -6.62
C THR A 497 -12.10 -22.25 -6.53
N LEU A 498 -11.28 -23.15 -5.95
CA LEU A 498 -9.82 -23.02 -5.93
C LEU A 498 -9.17 -23.11 -7.32
N ARG A 499 -9.91 -23.52 -8.37
CA ARG A 499 -9.45 -23.40 -9.77
C ARG A 499 -9.14 -21.95 -10.17
N ALA A 500 -9.73 -20.97 -9.49
CA ALA A 500 -9.39 -19.56 -9.63
C ALA A 500 -7.92 -19.22 -9.30
N LEU A 501 -7.18 -20.12 -8.62
CA LEU A 501 -5.76 -19.95 -8.29
C LEU A 501 -4.81 -20.34 -9.44
N ARG A 502 -5.29 -20.99 -10.51
CA ARG A 502 -4.45 -21.39 -11.67
C ARG A 502 -3.62 -20.26 -12.30
N PRO A 503 -4.10 -19.02 -12.42
CA PRO A 503 -3.31 -17.90 -12.93
C PRO A 503 -2.05 -17.62 -12.10
N LEU A 504 -1.98 -18.02 -10.82
CA LEU A 504 -0.78 -17.85 -9.98
C LEU A 504 0.46 -18.53 -10.57
N ARG A 505 0.28 -19.55 -11.41
CA ARG A 505 1.40 -20.22 -12.10
C ARG A 505 2.18 -19.27 -13.01
N ALA A 506 1.53 -18.23 -13.54
CA ALA A 506 2.17 -17.20 -14.33
C ALA A 506 3.27 -16.44 -13.54
N LEU A 507 3.16 -16.34 -12.21
CA LEU A 507 4.16 -15.68 -11.35
C LEU A 507 5.55 -16.32 -11.46
N SER A 508 5.60 -17.65 -11.60
CA SER A 508 6.86 -18.39 -11.71
C SER A 508 7.54 -18.19 -13.07
N ARG A 509 6.75 -17.89 -14.11
CA ARG A 509 7.20 -17.82 -15.51
C ARG A 509 7.61 -16.42 -15.93
N PHE A 510 6.82 -15.41 -15.58
CA PHE A 510 7.16 -14.03 -15.93
C PHE A 510 8.20 -13.46 -14.97
N GLU A 511 9.40 -13.22 -15.48
CA GLU A 511 10.52 -12.62 -14.73
C GLU A 511 10.14 -11.28 -14.06
N GLY A 512 9.39 -10.43 -14.77
CA GLY A 512 8.94 -9.14 -14.24
C GLY A 512 8.11 -9.27 -12.97
N MET A 513 7.19 -10.25 -12.90
CA MET A 513 6.41 -10.53 -11.68
C MET A 513 7.28 -11.12 -10.58
N ARG A 514 8.19 -12.04 -10.93
CA ARG A 514 9.09 -12.71 -9.97
C ARG A 514 9.95 -11.70 -9.21
N VAL A 515 10.52 -10.73 -9.93
CA VAL A 515 11.34 -9.66 -9.32
C VAL A 515 10.52 -8.86 -8.30
N VAL A 516 9.28 -8.49 -8.63
CA VAL A 516 8.40 -7.76 -7.71
C VAL A 516 8.00 -8.61 -6.51
N VAL A 517 7.60 -9.87 -6.72
CA VAL A 517 7.23 -10.79 -5.63
C VAL A 517 8.40 -11.03 -4.69
N ASN A 518 9.61 -11.26 -5.19
CA ASN A 518 10.80 -11.45 -4.36
C ASN A 518 11.09 -10.21 -3.49
N ALA A 519 10.98 -9.02 -4.06
CA ALA A 519 11.14 -7.76 -3.33
C ALA A 519 10.07 -7.60 -2.23
N LEU A 520 8.80 -7.91 -2.54
CA LEU A 520 7.69 -7.85 -1.58
C LEU A 520 7.87 -8.87 -0.46
N VAL A 521 8.23 -10.13 -0.76
CA VAL A 521 8.47 -11.18 0.23
C VAL A 521 9.63 -10.80 1.16
N GLY A 522 10.68 -10.16 0.64
CA GLY A 522 11.77 -9.60 1.46
C GLY A 522 11.31 -8.51 2.43
N ALA A 523 10.21 -7.81 2.13
CA ALA A 523 9.64 -6.75 2.98
C ALA A 523 8.62 -7.28 4.00
N ILE A 524 8.01 -8.45 3.78
CA ILE A 524 6.97 -9.04 4.65
C ILE A 524 7.38 -9.08 6.14
N PRO A 525 8.60 -9.50 6.53
CA PRO A 525 8.97 -9.55 7.95
C PRO A 525 8.90 -8.18 8.65
N SER A 526 9.36 -7.12 7.96
CA SER A 526 9.27 -5.75 8.48
C SER A 526 7.82 -5.26 8.52
N ILE A 527 7.04 -5.54 7.47
CA ILE A 527 5.61 -5.20 7.39
C ILE A 527 4.82 -5.87 8.52
N PHE A 528 5.06 -7.16 8.78
CA PHE A 528 4.37 -7.92 9.83
C PHE A 528 4.60 -7.32 11.22
N ASN A 529 5.84 -6.89 11.52
CA ASN A 529 6.14 -6.23 12.79
C ASN A 529 5.34 -4.93 12.97
N VAL A 530 5.22 -4.11 11.93
CA VAL A 530 4.42 -2.88 11.96
C VAL A 530 2.93 -3.18 12.05
N MET A 531 2.46 -4.14 11.26
CA MET A 531 1.06 -4.59 11.29
C MET A 531 0.66 -5.04 12.70
N LEU A 532 1.52 -5.78 13.41
CA LEU A 532 1.26 -6.20 14.79
C LEU A 532 1.13 -4.99 15.72
N VAL A 533 1.99 -3.98 15.58
CA VAL A 533 1.89 -2.72 16.35
C VAL A 533 0.57 -2.00 16.04
N CYS A 534 0.20 -1.88 14.77
CA CYS A 534 -1.07 -1.28 14.35
C CYS A 534 -2.27 -2.04 14.91
N LEU A 535 -2.25 -3.38 14.87
CA LEU A 535 -3.30 -4.21 15.43
C LEU A 535 -3.45 -4.01 16.94
N ILE A 536 -2.36 -4.00 17.73
CA ILE A 536 -2.44 -3.72 19.17
C ILE A 536 -2.93 -2.29 19.43
N PHE A 537 -2.50 -1.32 18.64
CA PHE A 537 -2.94 0.05 18.80
C PHE A 537 -4.45 0.21 18.50
N TRP A 538 -4.93 -0.39 17.41
CA TRP A 538 -6.34 -0.42 17.04
C TRP A 538 -7.18 -1.23 18.04
N LEU A 539 -6.59 -2.22 18.72
CA LEU A 539 -7.28 -2.98 19.77
C LEU A 539 -7.78 -2.06 20.89
N ILE A 540 -6.97 -1.06 21.27
CA ILE A 540 -7.33 -0.09 22.32
C ILE A 540 -8.58 0.69 21.90
N PHE A 541 -8.62 1.18 20.67
CA PHE A 541 -9.78 1.88 20.12
C PHE A 541 -10.98 0.95 19.94
N SER A 542 -10.78 -0.29 19.47
CA SER A 542 -11.88 -1.24 19.30
C SER A 542 -12.54 -1.59 20.63
N ILE A 543 -11.77 -1.86 21.69
CA ILE A 543 -12.33 -2.11 23.03
C ILE A 543 -13.00 -0.85 23.59
N MET A 544 -12.44 0.35 23.35
CA MET A 544 -13.08 1.61 23.71
C MET A 544 -14.43 1.81 23.00
N GLY A 545 -14.50 1.52 21.69
CA GLY A 545 -15.71 1.58 20.89
C GLY A 545 -16.78 0.59 21.36
N VAL A 546 -16.40 -0.66 21.67
CA VAL A 546 -17.32 -1.66 22.24
C VAL A 546 -17.93 -1.14 23.54
N ASN A 547 -17.12 -0.56 24.44
CA ASN A 547 -17.63 -0.01 25.70
C ASN A 547 -18.56 1.21 25.52
N LEU A 548 -18.38 1.98 24.44
CA LEU A 548 -19.21 3.16 24.14
C LEU A 548 -20.53 2.79 23.47
N PHE A 549 -20.48 1.87 22.50
CA PHE A 549 -21.49 1.73 21.47
C PHE A 549 -22.12 0.32 21.37
N ALA A 550 -21.55 -0.70 22.01
CA ALA A 550 -22.08 -2.06 21.91
C ALA A 550 -23.56 -2.14 22.34
N GLY A 551 -24.39 -2.76 21.51
CA GLY A 551 -25.82 -2.89 21.77
C GLY A 551 -26.66 -1.62 21.59
N LYS A 552 -26.05 -0.49 21.20
CA LYS A 552 -26.77 0.80 21.03
C LYS A 552 -27.07 1.18 19.58
N PHE A 553 -26.60 0.38 18.62
CA PHE A 553 -26.81 0.61 17.19
C PHE A 553 -28.09 -0.05 16.66
N TYR A 554 -28.93 -0.56 17.56
CA TYR A 554 -30.20 -1.12 17.19
C TYR A 554 -31.24 -0.01 16.98
N TYR A 555 -32.16 -0.22 16.05
CA TYR A 555 -33.21 0.73 15.72
C TYR A 555 -34.44 0.02 15.17
N CYS A 556 -35.61 0.62 15.38
CA CYS A 556 -36.88 0.17 14.87
C CYS A 556 -37.15 0.80 13.48
N VAL A 557 -37.49 -0.04 12.51
CA VAL A 557 -37.79 0.35 11.12
C VAL A 557 -39.18 -0.14 10.73
N ASN A 558 -39.91 0.68 9.98
CA ASN A 558 -41.14 0.26 9.34
C ASN A 558 -40.83 -0.61 8.11
N THR A 559 -41.35 -1.84 8.06
CA THR A 559 -41.03 -2.79 6.99
C THR A 559 -41.58 -2.40 5.62
N THR A 560 -42.61 -1.55 5.57
CA THR A 560 -43.26 -1.13 4.31
C THR A 560 -42.59 0.11 3.72
N SER A 561 -42.21 1.08 4.57
CA SER A 561 -41.58 2.33 4.12
C SER A 561 -40.05 2.33 4.21
N GLU A 562 -39.45 1.33 4.88
CA GLU A 562 -38.02 1.25 5.20
C GLU A 562 -37.47 2.46 5.98
N GLN A 563 -38.36 3.25 6.59
CA GLN A 563 -38.00 4.42 7.39
C GLN A 563 -37.89 4.06 8.87
N MET A 564 -36.95 4.71 9.55
CA MET A 564 -36.77 4.60 11.00
C MET A 564 -37.94 5.30 11.72
N PHE A 565 -38.51 4.67 12.74
CA PHE A 565 -39.54 5.28 13.58
C PHE A 565 -38.97 6.45 14.40
N LEU A 566 -39.81 7.48 14.60
CA LEU A 566 -39.50 8.59 15.50
C LEU A 566 -39.56 8.13 16.96
N VAL A 567 -38.73 8.73 17.80
CA VAL A 567 -38.65 8.43 19.25
C VAL A 567 -39.96 8.72 19.98
N GLU A 568 -40.78 9.64 19.45
CA GLU A 568 -42.10 9.96 20.00
C GLU A 568 -43.11 8.83 19.82
N GLU A 569 -42.95 7.99 18.79
CA GLU A 569 -43.82 6.86 18.50
C GLU A 569 -43.30 5.57 19.15
N VAL A 570 -41.98 5.33 19.04
CA VAL A 570 -41.31 4.14 19.57
C VAL A 570 -40.12 4.58 20.41
N SER A 571 -40.22 4.46 21.73
CA SER A 571 -39.16 4.91 22.62
C SER A 571 -38.08 3.84 22.82
N ASN A 572 -38.52 2.59 23.00
CA ASN A 572 -37.70 1.45 23.37
C ASN A 572 -38.01 0.23 22.50
N LYS A 573 -37.13 -0.77 22.55
CA LYS A 573 -37.34 -2.05 21.86
C LYS A 573 -38.65 -2.74 22.23
N SER A 574 -39.07 -2.67 23.49
CA SER A 574 -40.34 -3.25 23.94
C SER A 574 -41.51 -2.71 23.13
N ASP A 575 -41.57 -1.39 22.96
CA ASP A 575 -42.61 -0.71 22.20
C ASP A 575 -42.55 -1.11 20.72
N CYS A 576 -41.34 -1.28 20.16
CA CYS A 576 -41.15 -1.75 18.78
C CYS A 576 -41.68 -3.18 18.57
N LEU A 577 -41.46 -4.06 19.54
CA LEU A 577 -41.94 -5.45 19.48
C LEU A 577 -43.46 -5.54 19.65
N ASP A 578 -44.09 -4.60 20.36
CA ASP A 578 -45.55 -4.54 20.51
C ASP A 578 -46.27 -4.15 19.19
N LEU A 579 -45.55 -3.58 18.21
CA LEU A 579 -46.04 -3.17 16.89
C LEU A 579 -45.96 -4.28 15.80
N ASP A 580 -45.50 -5.48 16.17
CA ASP A 580 -45.23 -6.79 15.49
C ASP A 580 -45.54 -6.99 13.98
N LEU A 581 -46.52 -6.31 13.38
CA LEU A 581 -46.92 -6.47 11.97
C LEU A 581 -46.23 -5.50 11.00
N ASP A 582 -45.93 -4.27 11.44
CA ASP A 582 -45.39 -3.21 10.55
C ASP A 582 -43.99 -2.73 10.94
N ALA A 583 -43.44 -3.22 12.06
CA ALA A 583 -42.20 -2.74 12.66
C ALA A 583 -41.19 -3.86 12.89
N ARG A 584 -39.90 -3.58 12.64
CA ARG A 584 -38.80 -4.52 12.87
C ARG A 584 -37.65 -3.85 13.61
N TRP A 585 -37.20 -4.49 14.68
CA TRP A 585 -35.99 -4.10 15.41
C TRP A 585 -34.75 -4.65 14.69
N MET A 586 -34.03 -3.77 14.00
CA MET A 586 -32.82 -4.11 13.22
C MET A 586 -31.57 -3.60 13.92
N ASN A 587 -30.42 -4.17 13.56
CA ASN A 587 -29.11 -3.69 13.96
C ASN A 587 -28.38 -3.19 12.72
N THR A 588 -27.52 -2.17 12.88
CA THR A 588 -26.59 -1.82 11.80
C THR A 588 -25.63 -3.00 11.55
N LYS A 589 -25.34 -3.26 10.28
CA LYS A 589 -24.56 -4.44 9.86
C LYS A 589 -23.12 -4.38 10.33
N ILE A 590 -22.52 -3.19 10.34
CA ILE A 590 -21.15 -2.94 10.78
C ILE A 590 -21.20 -2.07 12.04
N ASN A 591 -20.84 -2.68 13.17
CA ASN A 591 -21.08 -2.10 14.50
C ASN A 591 -19.95 -2.46 15.49
N PHE A 592 -20.10 -1.98 16.73
CA PHE A 592 -19.17 -2.22 17.84
C PHE A 592 -19.67 -3.28 18.82
N ASP A 593 -20.52 -4.23 18.42
CA ASP A 593 -21.03 -5.26 19.35
C ASP A 593 -19.92 -6.19 19.87
N ASN A 594 -18.92 -6.47 19.03
CA ASN A 594 -17.78 -7.31 19.35
C ASN A 594 -16.48 -6.61 18.95
N VAL A 595 -15.35 -6.93 19.60
CA VAL A 595 -14.03 -6.37 19.25
C VAL A 595 -13.67 -6.64 17.77
N GLY A 596 -14.02 -7.81 17.24
CA GLY A 596 -13.78 -8.15 15.83
C GLY A 596 -14.59 -7.28 14.85
N MET A 597 -15.87 -7.04 15.12
CA MET A 597 -16.69 -6.13 14.32
C MET A 597 -16.24 -4.68 14.50
N GLY A 598 -15.81 -4.29 15.70
CA GLY A 598 -15.20 -3.00 15.97
C GLY A 598 -13.93 -2.76 15.15
N TYR A 599 -13.11 -3.79 14.88
CA TYR A 599 -11.99 -3.66 13.93
C TYR A 599 -12.45 -3.35 12.51
N LEU A 600 -13.54 -3.96 12.04
CA LEU A 600 -14.10 -3.70 10.72
C LEU A 600 -14.68 -2.27 10.64
N SER A 601 -15.39 -1.81 11.67
CA SER A 601 -15.86 -0.42 11.78
C SER A 601 -14.70 0.58 11.78
N LEU A 602 -13.63 0.30 12.54
CA LEU A 602 -12.44 1.15 12.54
C LEU A 602 -11.70 1.14 11.20
N LEU A 603 -11.71 0.02 10.46
CA LEU A 603 -11.14 -0.05 9.11
C LEU A 603 -11.92 0.84 8.12
N GLN A 604 -13.24 0.87 8.20
CA GLN A 604 -14.08 1.81 7.43
C GLN A 604 -13.75 3.26 7.75
N VAL A 605 -13.64 3.59 9.04
CA VAL A 605 -13.24 4.95 9.48
C VAL A 605 -11.82 5.30 9.03
N ALA A 606 -10.86 4.37 9.10
CA ALA A 606 -9.48 4.63 8.72
C ALA A 606 -9.29 4.82 7.20
N THR A 607 -10.15 4.22 6.37
CA THR A 607 -10.12 4.31 4.91
C THR A 607 -11.03 5.40 4.34
N PHE A 608 -11.80 6.10 5.19
CA PHE A 608 -12.78 7.11 4.77
C PHE A 608 -13.82 6.56 3.78
N LYS A 609 -14.34 5.35 4.04
CA LYS A 609 -15.43 4.70 3.28
C LYS A 609 -16.36 3.98 4.23
N GLY A 610 -17.67 4.18 4.10
CA GLY A 610 -18.68 3.70 5.06
C GLY A 610 -18.62 4.36 6.45
N TRP A 611 -17.64 5.24 6.68
CA TRP A 611 -17.40 5.87 7.98
C TRP A 611 -18.54 6.77 8.44
N MET A 612 -19.31 7.34 7.51
CA MET A 612 -20.46 8.21 7.78
C MET A 612 -21.58 7.46 8.49
N GLU A 613 -21.95 6.27 8.01
CA GLU A 613 -23.02 5.45 8.62
C GLU A 613 -22.66 5.04 10.05
N VAL A 614 -21.39 4.64 10.27
CA VAL A 614 -20.87 4.29 11.59
C VAL A 614 -20.91 5.50 12.55
N MET A 615 -20.57 6.68 12.06
CA MET A 615 -20.56 7.91 12.86
C MET A 615 -21.96 8.39 13.19
N TYR A 616 -22.89 8.34 12.24
CA TYR A 616 -24.29 8.71 12.47
C TYR A 616 -24.93 7.81 13.52
N ALA A 617 -24.77 6.49 13.39
CA ALA A 617 -25.26 5.53 14.39
C ALA A 617 -24.65 5.77 15.79
N ALA A 618 -23.37 6.16 15.85
CA ALA A 618 -22.70 6.48 17.11
C ALA A 618 -23.21 7.76 17.77
N VAL A 619 -23.46 8.80 16.97
CA VAL A 619 -23.92 10.11 17.46
C VAL A 619 -25.38 10.08 17.87
N ASP A 620 -26.20 9.27 17.18
CA ASP A 620 -27.62 9.12 17.53
C ASP A 620 -27.85 8.13 18.70
N SER A 621 -26.79 7.44 19.15
CA SER A 621 -26.90 6.39 20.15
C SER A 621 -27.27 6.91 21.55
N ARG A 622 -28.25 6.25 22.19
CA ARG A 622 -28.69 6.51 23.58
C ARG A 622 -28.21 5.40 24.53
N HIS A 623 -29.12 4.72 25.21
CA HIS A 623 -28.82 3.55 26.04
C HIS A 623 -29.08 2.24 25.26
N VAL A 624 -28.76 1.11 25.89
CA VAL A 624 -28.96 -0.22 25.31
C VAL A 624 -30.45 -0.53 25.34
N GLU A 625 -31.00 -1.01 24.22
CA GLU A 625 -32.45 -1.25 23.98
C GLU A 625 -33.32 0.01 23.79
N ASP A 626 -32.75 1.21 23.80
CA ASP A 626 -33.47 2.45 23.46
C ASP A 626 -33.37 2.74 21.95
N GLN A 627 -34.43 3.31 21.36
CA GLN A 627 -34.41 3.80 19.98
C GLN A 627 -33.36 4.92 19.83
N PRO A 628 -32.56 5.03 18.75
CA PRO A 628 -31.66 6.17 18.57
C PRO A 628 -32.44 7.48 18.36
N SER A 629 -31.85 8.60 18.79
CA SER A 629 -32.41 9.94 18.63
C SER A 629 -31.43 10.83 17.87
N TYR A 630 -31.93 11.66 16.96
CA TYR A 630 -31.08 12.50 16.11
C TYR A 630 -30.16 13.41 16.92
N GLU A 631 -28.85 13.23 16.77
CA GLU A 631 -27.78 14.03 17.41
C GLU A 631 -27.84 14.16 18.95
N GLU A 632 -28.38 13.17 19.66
CA GLU A 632 -28.41 13.18 21.14
C GLU A 632 -27.00 13.24 21.75
N ASN A 633 -26.04 12.47 21.19
CA ASN A 633 -24.68 12.35 21.70
C ASN A 633 -23.65 12.97 20.76
N LEU A 634 -23.83 14.25 20.45
CA LEU A 634 -23.06 15.02 19.47
C LEU A 634 -21.53 14.90 19.63
N TYR A 635 -21.02 14.89 20.85
CA TYR A 635 -19.57 14.88 21.10
C TYR A 635 -18.88 13.56 20.74
N MET A 636 -19.62 12.50 20.42
CA MET A 636 -19.03 11.22 19.96
C MET A 636 -18.29 11.34 18.62
N TYR A 637 -18.54 12.40 17.84
CA TYR A 637 -17.69 12.73 16.70
C TYR A 637 -16.19 12.84 17.07
N LEU A 638 -15.88 13.31 18.29
CA LEU A 638 -14.49 13.43 18.77
C LEU A 638 -13.79 12.08 18.90
N TYR A 639 -14.51 10.99 19.20
CA TYR A 639 -13.93 9.64 19.23
C TYR A 639 -13.32 9.29 17.87
N PHE A 640 -14.06 9.54 16.78
CA PHE A 640 -13.60 9.26 15.42
C PHE A 640 -12.52 10.24 14.96
N VAL A 641 -12.62 11.52 15.29
CA VAL A 641 -11.56 12.51 14.99
C VAL A 641 -10.23 12.12 15.65
N ILE A 642 -10.26 11.72 16.93
CA ILE A 642 -9.08 11.24 17.66
C ILE A 642 -8.54 9.95 17.01
N PHE A 643 -9.41 9.00 16.66
CA PHE A 643 -9.00 7.78 15.98
C PHE A 643 -8.39 8.06 14.59
N ILE A 644 -8.91 8.99 13.81
CA ILE A 644 -8.35 9.32 12.49
C ILE A 644 -6.95 9.92 12.64
N ILE A 645 -6.76 10.83 13.61
CA ILE A 645 -5.44 11.44 13.88
C ILE A 645 -4.44 10.37 14.34
N PHE A 646 -4.77 9.57 15.36
CA PHE A 646 -3.83 8.61 15.95
C PHE A 646 -3.77 7.27 15.24
N GLY A 647 -4.93 6.71 14.89
CA GLY A 647 -5.11 5.39 14.32
C GLY A 647 -4.95 5.31 12.81
N SER A 648 -5.09 6.41 12.07
CA SER A 648 -4.85 6.45 10.61
C SER A 648 -3.61 7.28 10.26
N PHE A 649 -3.54 8.56 10.62
CA PHE A 649 -2.44 9.42 10.18
C PHE A 649 -1.07 9.00 10.75
N PHE A 650 -0.95 8.72 12.06
CA PHE A 650 0.32 8.26 12.64
C PHE A 650 0.68 6.81 12.27
N THR A 651 -0.30 5.91 12.15
CA THR A 651 -0.05 4.51 11.75
C THR A 651 0.41 4.43 10.29
N LEU A 652 -0.20 5.21 9.39
CA LEU A 652 0.20 5.31 7.99
C LEU A 652 1.62 5.88 7.87
N ASN A 653 1.96 6.92 8.66
CA ASN A 653 3.32 7.45 8.75
C ASN A 653 4.35 6.37 9.16
N LEU A 654 4.06 5.59 10.21
CA LEU A 654 4.93 4.51 10.65
C LEU A 654 5.07 3.43 9.56
N PHE A 655 3.97 3.05 8.92
CA PHE A 655 3.95 2.04 7.88
C PHE A 655 4.78 2.43 6.66
N ILE A 656 4.57 3.65 6.15
CA ILE A 656 5.37 4.17 5.03
C ILE A 656 6.84 4.32 5.41
N GLY A 657 7.12 4.79 6.63
CA GLY A 657 8.49 4.88 7.15
C GLY A 657 9.22 3.54 7.08
N VAL A 658 8.68 2.50 7.71
CA VAL A 658 9.33 1.18 7.74
C VAL A 658 9.46 0.55 6.35
N ILE A 659 8.50 0.76 5.46
CA ILE A 659 8.58 0.25 4.07
C ILE A 659 9.72 0.92 3.29
N ILE A 660 9.83 2.25 3.36
CA ILE A 660 10.89 2.99 2.66
C ILE A 660 12.26 2.57 3.19
N ASP A 661 12.41 2.46 4.51
CA ASP A 661 13.67 2.01 5.12
C ASP A 661 14.01 0.57 4.68
N ASN A 662 13.04 -0.35 4.70
CA ASN A 662 13.25 -1.72 4.23
C ASN A 662 13.67 -1.76 2.75
N PHE A 663 13.01 -1.01 1.86
CA PHE A 663 13.40 -0.96 0.46
C PHE A 663 14.77 -0.32 0.23
N ASN A 664 15.17 0.67 1.04
CA ASN A 664 16.51 1.23 1.01
C ASN A 664 17.56 0.21 1.45
N GLN A 665 17.29 -0.57 2.51
CA GLN A 665 18.17 -1.66 2.96
C GLN A 665 18.27 -2.80 1.93
N GLN A 666 17.16 -3.17 1.27
CA GLN A 666 17.20 -4.16 0.19
C GLN A 666 18.02 -3.65 -1.01
N LYS A 667 17.84 -2.37 -1.37
CA LYS A 667 18.58 -1.73 -2.46
C LYS A 667 20.09 -1.69 -2.16
N SER A 668 20.50 -1.40 -0.92
CA SER A 668 21.92 -1.40 -0.55
C SER A 668 22.53 -2.80 -0.57
N LYS A 669 21.82 -3.82 -0.08
CA LYS A 669 22.27 -5.24 -0.12
C LYS A 669 22.49 -5.76 -1.55
N LEU A 670 21.71 -5.31 -2.52
CA LEU A 670 21.84 -5.67 -3.93
C LEU A 670 22.87 -4.81 -4.70
N GLY A 671 23.79 -4.15 -3.99
CA GLY A 671 24.85 -3.34 -4.61
C GLY A 671 24.34 -2.05 -5.25
N GLY A 672 23.24 -1.47 -4.73
CA GLY A 672 22.69 -0.21 -5.21
C GLY A 672 21.89 -0.29 -6.51
N GLN A 673 21.70 -1.50 -7.06
CA GLN A 673 20.95 -1.70 -8.30
C GLN A 673 19.43 -1.47 -8.10
N HIS A 674 18.73 -1.17 -9.19
CA HIS A 674 17.27 -1.03 -9.18
C HIS A 674 16.60 -2.38 -8.86
N LEU A 675 15.82 -2.41 -7.78
CA LEU A 675 15.16 -3.60 -7.21
C LEU A 675 14.06 -4.18 -8.10
N PHE A 676 13.31 -3.33 -8.83
CA PHE A 676 12.07 -3.72 -9.52
C PHE A 676 12.22 -3.92 -11.03
N LEU A 677 13.45 -3.95 -11.54
CA LEU A 677 13.74 -4.08 -12.98
C LEU A 677 14.39 -5.44 -13.25
N THR A 678 13.96 -6.10 -14.33
CA THR A 678 14.67 -7.26 -14.87
C THR A 678 16.00 -6.84 -15.50
N GLU A 679 16.89 -7.81 -15.76
CA GLU A 679 18.21 -7.52 -16.34
C GLU A 679 18.12 -6.88 -17.73
N GLU A 680 17.17 -7.32 -18.57
CA GLU A 680 16.91 -6.72 -19.88
C GLU A 680 16.34 -5.29 -19.75
N GLN A 681 15.41 -5.09 -18.82
CA GLN A 681 14.85 -3.77 -18.56
C GLN A 681 15.90 -2.79 -18.04
N LYS A 682 16.89 -3.26 -17.25
CA LYS A 682 18.04 -2.44 -16.82
C LYS A 682 18.87 -1.98 -18.03
N LYS A 683 19.12 -2.84 -19.02
CA LYS A 683 19.82 -2.47 -20.27
C LYS A 683 19.04 -1.40 -21.03
N TYR A 684 17.72 -1.55 -21.16
CA TYR A 684 16.84 -0.56 -21.79
C TYR A 684 16.85 0.78 -21.05
N TYR A 685 16.70 0.75 -19.72
CA TYR A 685 16.76 1.94 -18.86
C TYR A 685 18.08 2.71 -19.03
N ASN A 686 19.21 1.99 -19.06
CA ASN A 686 20.52 2.59 -19.26
C ASN A 686 20.68 3.22 -20.65
N ALA A 687 20.16 2.58 -21.71
CA ALA A 687 20.14 3.16 -23.05
C ALA A 687 19.31 4.45 -23.11
N MET A 688 18.17 4.46 -22.42
CA MET A 688 17.27 5.60 -22.34
C MET A 688 17.85 6.75 -21.51
N LYS A 689 18.56 6.44 -20.42
CA LYS A 689 19.33 7.43 -19.64
C LYS A 689 20.39 8.12 -20.50
N LYS A 690 21.11 7.35 -21.32
CA LYS A 690 22.10 7.88 -22.28
C LYS A 690 21.48 8.77 -23.36
N LEU A 691 20.23 8.50 -23.76
CA LEU A 691 19.51 9.34 -24.71
C LEU A 691 19.17 10.72 -24.12
N GLY A 692 18.81 10.76 -22.83
CA GLY A 692 18.55 12.01 -22.11
C GLY A 692 19.80 12.87 -21.89
N SER A 693 20.98 12.26 -21.78
CA SER A 693 22.27 12.95 -21.57
C SER A 693 23.03 13.27 -22.86
N LYS A 694 22.43 13.06 -24.05
CA LYS A 694 23.13 13.24 -25.32
C LYS A 694 23.35 14.73 -25.62
N LYS A 695 24.59 15.09 -26.02
CA LYS A 695 24.96 16.45 -26.45
C LYS A 695 24.02 16.96 -27.58
N PRO A 696 23.75 18.27 -27.63
CA PRO A 696 22.88 18.85 -28.66
C PRO A 696 23.36 18.47 -30.07
N GLN A 697 22.40 18.19 -30.96
CA GLN A 697 22.70 17.87 -32.35
C GLN A 697 23.45 19.04 -33.02
N LYS A 698 24.39 18.72 -33.91
CA LYS A 698 25.06 19.73 -34.74
C LYS A 698 24.00 20.56 -35.48
N SER A 699 24.21 21.87 -35.58
CA SER A 699 23.31 22.77 -36.29
C SER A 699 23.12 22.30 -37.74
N ILE A 700 21.88 22.40 -38.21
CA ILE A 700 21.49 21.93 -39.54
C ILE A 700 22.13 22.87 -40.59
N PRO A 701 22.77 22.35 -41.64
CA PRO A 701 23.41 23.19 -42.65
C PRO A 701 22.37 24.01 -43.43
N ARG A 702 22.67 25.30 -43.66
CA ARG A 702 21.83 26.22 -44.43
C ARG A 702 21.76 25.78 -45.91
N PRO A 703 20.57 25.75 -46.54
CA PRO A 703 20.45 25.39 -47.95
C PRO A 703 21.07 26.45 -48.87
N GLN A 704 21.62 26.03 -50.01
CA GLN A 704 22.32 26.93 -50.96
C GLN A 704 21.38 27.79 -51.82
N ASN A 705 20.11 27.39 -51.97
CA ASN A 705 19.14 28.11 -52.81
C ASN A 705 18.66 29.39 -52.11
N CYS A 706 18.73 30.54 -52.78
CA CYS A 706 18.36 31.84 -52.20
C CYS A 706 16.94 31.87 -51.60
N PHE A 707 15.92 31.41 -52.34
CA PHE A 707 14.54 31.37 -51.87
C PHE A 707 14.35 30.44 -50.66
N GLN A 708 14.96 29.26 -50.70
CA GLN A 708 14.85 28.29 -49.60
C GLN A 708 15.64 28.74 -48.38
N SER A 709 16.76 29.43 -48.60
CA SER A 709 17.58 30.01 -47.55
C SER A 709 16.83 31.11 -46.80
N LEU A 710 16.03 31.92 -47.50
CA LEU A 710 15.15 32.91 -46.88
C LEU A 710 14.08 32.25 -46.01
N ILE A 711 13.45 31.16 -46.49
CA ILE A 711 12.48 30.39 -45.69
C ILE A 711 13.15 29.75 -44.46
N PHE A 712 14.36 29.21 -44.64
CA PHE A 712 15.14 28.63 -43.55
C PHE A 712 15.46 29.66 -42.47
N ASP A 713 15.87 30.87 -42.86
CA ASP A 713 16.18 31.94 -41.93
C ASP A 713 14.92 32.36 -41.14
N ILE A 714 13.75 32.46 -41.79
CA ILE A 714 12.47 32.76 -41.13
C ILE A 714 12.10 31.68 -40.11
N VAL A 715 12.09 30.41 -40.53
CA VAL A 715 11.66 29.27 -39.69
C VAL A 715 12.58 29.07 -38.49
N THR A 716 13.86 29.42 -38.62
CA THR A 716 14.86 29.28 -37.54
C THR A 716 14.82 30.46 -36.56
N THR A 717 14.14 31.56 -36.88
CA THR A 717 14.00 32.67 -35.93
C THR A 717 13.17 32.29 -34.71
N GLN A 718 13.56 32.80 -33.54
CA GLN A 718 12.79 32.60 -32.31
C GLN A 718 11.40 33.25 -32.39
N LEU A 719 11.26 34.35 -33.14
CA LEU A 719 9.98 35.03 -33.33
C LEU A 719 8.95 34.11 -34.01
N PHE A 720 9.38 33.32 -34.99
CA PHE A 720 8.50 32.34 -35.64
C PHE A 720 8.02 31.28 -34.65
N GLU A 721 8.92 30.74 -33.82
CA GLU A 721 8.53 29.76 -32.78
C GLU A 721 7.57 30.36 -31.73
N PHE A 722 7.81 31.59 -31.27
CA PHE A 722 6.90 32.27 -30.34
C PHE A 722 5.53 32.58 -30.96
N ALA A 723 5.49 32.97 -32.23
CA ALA A 723 4.24 33.23 -32.95
C ALA A 723 3.39 31.95 -33.07
N ILE A 724 4.00 30.82 -33.43
CA ILE A 724 3.31 29.53 -33.47
C ILE A 724 2.83 29.11 -32.07
N MET A 725 3.65 29.30 -31.04
CA MET A 725 3.26 29.00 -29.65
C MET A 725 2.01 29.80 -29.24
N GLY A 726 1.98 31.10 -29.57
CA GLY A 726 0.83 31.97 -29.33
C GLY A 726 -0.44 31.49 -30.06
N LEU A 727 -0.31 31.05 -31.32
CA LEU A 727 -1.42 30.49 -32.10
C LEU A 727 -1.94 29.18 -31.53
N ILE A 728 -1.07 28.32 -30.96
CA ILE A 728 -1.50 27.10 -30.27
C ILE A 728 -2.29 27.45 -29.00
N CYS A 729 -1.83 28.44 -28.21
CA CYS A 729 -2.58 28.93 -27.05
C CYS A 729 -3.96 29.49 -27.44
N LEU A 730 -4.03 30.25 -28.53
CA LEU A 730 -5.32 30.74 -29.06
C LEU A 730 -6.22 29.58 -29.50
N ASN A 731 -5.69 28.58 -30.20
CA ASN A 731 -6.47 27.41 -30.59
C ASN A 731 -6.99 26.62 -29.37
N MET A 732 -6.18 26.50 -28.30
CA MET A 732 -6.62 25.89 -27.04
C MET A 732 -7.80 26.65 -26.44
N ILE A 733 -7.74 27.99 -26.39
CA ILE A 733 -8.87 28.82 -25.90
C ILE A 733 -10.13 28.56 -26.73
N THR A 734 -10.01 28.45 -28.06
CA THR A 734 -11.19 28.17 -28.90
C THR A 734 -11.83 26.83 -28.60
N MET A 735 -11.05 25.81 -28.21
CA MET A 735 -11.59 24.53 -27.76
C MET A 735 -12.24 24.60 -26.37
N MET A 736 -11.83 25.55 -25.51
CA MET A 736 -12.44 25.76 -24.18
C MET A 736 -13.79 26.48 -24.24
N VAL A 737 -14.12 27.14 -25.36
CA VAL A 737 -15.40 27.82 -25.57
C VAL A 737 -16.50 26.85 -26.02
N GLU A 738 -16.14 25.66 -26.53
CA GLU A 738 -17.11 24.63 -26.89
C GLU A 738 -17.94 24.23 -25.66
N ALA A 739 -19.27 24.41 -25.74
CA ALA A 739 -20.22 24.08 -24.68
C ALA A 739 -21.33 23.16 -25.20
N ASP A 740 -21.96 22.42 -24.29
CA ASP A 740 -23.14 21.63 -24.58
C ASP A 740 -24.33 22.56 -24.91
N ASP A 741 -25.16 22.19 -25.90
CA ASP A 741 -26.30 22.99 -26.40
C ASP A 741 -25.97 24.44 -26.88
N GLN A 742 -24.84 24.63 -27.55
CA GLN A 742 -24.49 25.92 -28.16
C GLN A 742 -25.33 26.27 -29.41
N SER A 743 -25.43 27.55 -29.75
CA SER A 743 -26.23 27.99 -30.91
C SER A 743 -25.56 27.58 -32.24
N ILE A 744 -26.38 27.36 -33.27
CA ILE A 744 -25.89 26.97 -34.61
C ILE A 744 -24.89 27.98 -35.19
N GLU A 745 -25.05 29.27 -34.84
CA GLU A 745 -24.15 30.34 -35.25
C GLU A 745 -22.78 30.20 -34.58
N THR A 746 -22.76 29.94 -33.27
CA THR A 746 -21.51 29.70 -32.54
C THR A 746 -20.80 28.45 -33.05
N GLU A 747 -21.52 27.37 -33.34
CA GLU A 747 -20.92 26.16 -33.93
C GLU A 747 -20.28 26.45 -35.29
N ASN A 748 -20.97 27.18 -36.17
CA ASN A 748 -20.43 27.59 -37.48
C ASN A 748 -19.20 28.49 -37.36
N ILE A 749 -19.21 29.44 -36.43
CA ILE A 749 -18.06 30.32 -36.15
C ILE A 749 -16.87 29.49 -35.65
N LEU A 750 -17.09 28.60 -34.68
CA LEU A 750 -16.04 27.73 -34.15
C LEU A 750 -15.50 26.77 -35.21
N TYR A 751 -16.35 26.24 -36.09
CA TYR A 751 -15.94 25.43 -37.22
C TYR A 751 -15.01 26.20 -38.16
N PHE A 752 -15.39 27.42 -38.54
CA PHE A 752 -14.58 28.26 -39.43
C PHE A 752 -13.24 28.65 -38.79
N ILE A 753 -13.24 29.01 -37.51
CA ILE A 753 -12.01 29.31 -36.76
C ILE A 753 -11.10 28.07 -36.69
N ASN A 754 -11.67 26.89 -36.40
CA ASN A 754 -10.92 25.63 -36.38
C ASN A 754 -10.31 25.29 -37.75
N PHE A 755 -11.03 25.54 -38.84
CA PHE A 755 -10.53 25.38 -40.19
C PHE A 755 -9.33 26.30 -40.46
N ILE A 756 -9.40 27.57 -40.06
CA ILE A 756 -8.28 28.54 -40.19
C ILE A 756 -7.03 28.02 -39.45
N PHE A 757 -7.17 27.52 -38.21
CA PHE A 757 -6.03 26.98 -37.47
C PHE A 757 -5.39 25.78 -38.17
N ILE A 758 -6.19 24.89 -38.76
CA ILE A 758 -5.67 23.75 -39.52
C ILE A 758 -4.86 24.23 -40.73
N VAL A 759 -5.35 25.24 -41.46
CA VAL A 759 -4.62 25.83 -42.58
C VAL A 759 -3.30 26.44 -42.12
N ILE A 760 -3.29 27.19 -41.02
CA ILE A 760 -2.08 27.81 -40.47
C ILE A 760 -1.06 26.75 -40.05
N PHE A 761 -1.46 25.72 -39.29
CA PHE A 761 -0.56 24.64 -38.86
C PHE A 761 -0.08 23.76 -40.00
N THR A 762 -0.91 23.56 -41.03
CA THR A 762 -0.47 22.89 -42.27
C THR A 762 0.57 23.75 -42.98
N GLY A 763 0.36 25.07 -43.05
CA GLY A 763 1.32 26.02 -43.60
C GLY A 763 2.65 26.02 -42.85
N GLU A 764 2.63 26.06 -41.51
CA GLU A 764 3.81 25.91 -40.66
C GLU A 764 4.58 24.62 -40.98
N CYS A 765 3.88 23.49 -41.01
CA CYS A 765 4.45 22.18 -41.28
C CYS A 765 5.10 22.14 -42.68
N LEU A 766 4.45 22.69 -43.70
CA LEU A 766 4.98 22.77 -45.06
C LEU A 766 6.20 23.69 -45.14
N LEU A 767 6.18 24.84 -44.48
CA LEU A 767 7.33 25.76 -44.43
C LEU A 767 8.54 25.08 -43.76
N LYS A 768 8.35 24.38 -42.65
CA LYS A 768 9.39 23.60 -41.98
C LYS A 768 9.91 22.45 -42.84
N LEU A 769 9.03 21.74 -43.56
CA LEU A 769 9.41 20.66 -44.47
C LEU A 769 10.29 21.17 -45.62
N ILE A 770 9.92 22.31 -46.23
CA ILE A 770 10.68 22.95 -47.32
C ILE A 770 12.02 23.48 -46.81
N ALA A 771 12.05 24.10 -45.63
CA ALA A 771 13.28 24.62 -45.02
C ALA A 771 14.27 23.50 -44.67
N LEU A 772 13.82 22.47 -43.95
CA LEU A 772 14.67 21.47 -43.29
C LEU A 772 14.87 20.19 -44.11
N ARG A 773 14.04 19.93 -45.14
CA ARG A 773 14.09 18.73 -46.00
C ARG A 773 14.17 17.43 -45.19
N GLN A 774 15.23 16.63 -45.36
CA GLN A 774 15.44 15.36 -44.66
C GLN A 774 15.69 15.56 -43.15
N TYR A 775 16.26 16.69 -42.74
CA TYR A 775 16.51 16.99 -41.33
C TYR A 775 15.22 17.24 -40.55
N TYR A 776 14.10 17.54 -41.23
CA TYR A 776 12.78 17.66 -40.59
C TYR A 776 12.43 16.37 -39.81
N PHE A 777 12.61 15.21 -40.44
CA PHE A 777 12.31 13.90 -39.85
C PHE A 777 13.37 13.40 -38.87
N SER A 778 14.48 14.10 -38.68
CA SER A 778 15.46 13.74 -37.66
C SER A 778 15.04 14.19 -36.26
N ILE A 779 14.12 15.16 -36.15
CA ILE A 779 13.68 15.74 -34.88
C ILE A 779 12.32 15.13 -34.50
N GLY A 780 12.27 14.38 -33.40
CA GLY A 780 11.05 13.70 -32.95
C GLY A 780 9.84 14.62 -32.75
N TRP A 781 10.05 15.86 -32.29
CA TRP A 781 8.99 16.86 -32.16
C TRP A 781 8.38 17.30 -33.49
N ASN A 782 9.17 17.34 -34.57
CA ASN A 782 8.67 17.66 -35.90
C ASN A 782 7.89 16.47 -36.48
N ILE A 783 8.32 15.22 -36.22
CA ILE A 783 7.55 14.02 -36.57
C ILE A 783 6.18 14.04 -35.87
N PHE A 784 6.15 14.34 -34.57
CA PHE A 784 4.91 14.47 -33.81
C PHE A 784 3.99 15.56 -34.40
N ASP A 785 4.54 16.74 -34.68
CA ASP A 785 3.84 17.86 -35.30
C ASP A 785 3.19 17.46 -36.65
N PHE A 786 3.96 16.79 -37.51
CA PHE A 786 3.50 16.25 -38.79
C PHE A 786 2.32 15.28 -38.65
N VAL A 787 2.41 14.33 -37.71
CA VAL A 787 1.34 13.37 -37.43
C VAL A 787 0.06 14.09 -36.97
N VAL A 788 0.18 15.09 -36.10
CA VAL A 788 -0.97 15.88 -35.62
C VAL A 788 -1.62 16.69 -36.75
N VAL A 789 -0.84 17.22 -37.70
CA VAL A 789 -1.39 17.90 -38.90
C VAL A 789 -2.17 16.91 -39.75
N ILE A 790 -1.61 15.72 -40.03
CA ILE A 790 -2.28 14.69 -40.83
C ILE A 790 -3.59 14.27 -40.18
N LEU A 791 -3.58 13.95 -38.88
CA LEU A 791 -4.80 13.58 -38.14
C LEU A 791 -5.83 14.71 -38.12
N SER A 792 -5.39 15.97 -38.11
CA SER A 792 -6.29 17.13 -38.16
C SER A 792 -6.98 17.27 -39.52
N ILE A 793 -6.27 17.02 -40.62
CA ILE A 793 -6.85 17.04 -41.98
C ILE A 793 -7.79 15.85 -42.16
N LEU A 794 -7.35 14.65 -41.75
CA LEU A 794 -8.19 13.45 -41.77
C LEU A 794 -9.46 13.67 -40.95
N GLY A 795 -9.38 14.30 -39.78
CA GLY A 795 -10.54 14.57 -38.94
C GLY A 795 -11.60 15.46 -39.60
N LEU A 796 -11.20 16.41 -40.46
CA LEU A 796 -12.15 17.20 -41.26
C LEU A 796 -12.81 16.35 -42.34
N VAL A 797 -11.99 15.63 -43.13
CA VAL A 797 -12.50 14.81 -44.25
C VAL A 797 -13.39 13.67 -43.74
N LEU A 798 -13.03 13.04 -42.62
CA LEU A 798 -13.83 12.00 -41.99
C LEU A 798 -15.16 12.54 -41.46
N ALA A 799 -15.24 13.80 -41.03
CA ALA A 799 -16.50 14.39 -40.56
C ALA A 799 -17.55 14.39 -41.68
N ASP A 800 -17.16 14.88 -42.86
CA ASP A 800 -18.04 14.93 -44.04
C ASP A 800 -18.44 13.53 -44.54
N ILE A 801 -17.50 12.56 -44.46
CA ILE A 801 -17.77 11.15 -44.84
C ILE A 801 -18.71 10.47 -43.84
N ILE A 802 -18.49 10.68 -42.54
CA ILE A 802 -19.31 10.06 -41.49
C ILE A 802 -20.73 10.60 -41.53
N GLU A 803 -20.91 11.91 -41.67
CA GLU A 803 -22.24 12.52 -41.83
C GLU A 803 -23.00 11.93 -43.03
N LYS A 804 -22.28 11.58 -44.10
CA LYS A 804 -22.84 11.02 -45.32
C LYS A 804 -23.10 9.51 -45.27
N TYR A 805 -22.32 8.72 -44.50
CA TYR A 805 -22.31 7.24 -44.60
C TYR A 805 -22.47 6.47 -43.28
N PHE A 806 -22.25 7.06 -42.10
CA PHE A 806 -22.20 6.31 -40.82
C PHE A 806 -23.09 6.89 -39.73
N VAL A 807 -23.97 6.05 -39.17
CA VAL A 807 -25.00 6.42 -38.16
C VAL A 807 -24.46 6.38 -36.72
N SER A 808 -23.23 5.92 -36.45
CA SER A 808 -22.75 5.76 -35.07
C SER A 808 -22.12 7.06 -34.50
N PRO A 809 -22.77 7.77 -33.56
CA PRO A 809 -22.23 9.01 -32.97
C PRO A 809 -20.95 8.79 -32.15
N ASN A 810 -20.69 7.57 -31.70
CA ASN A 810 -19.51 7.25 -30.87
C ASN A 810 -18.20 7.35 -31.65
N LEU A 811 -18.17 6.87 -32.91
CA LEU A 811 -16.97 6.97 -33.75
C LEU A 811 -16.63 8.44 -34.05
N PHE A 812 -17.66 9.25 -34.27
CA PHE A 812 -17.51 10.69 -34.50
C PHE A 812 -16.89 11.43 -33.30
N ARG A 813 -17.33 11.09 -32.08
CA ARG A 813 -16.72 11.61 -30.84
C ARG A 813 -15.24 11.24 -30.77
N VAL A 814 -14.87 9.99 -31.04
CA VAL A 814 -13.47 9.53 -31.01
C VAL A 814 -12.59 10.22 -32.05
N VAL A 815 -13.09 10.45 -33.28
CA VAL A 815 -12.33 11.18 -34.31
C VAL A 815 -12.10 12.64 -33.90
N ARG A 816 -13.08 13.29 -33.24
CA ARG A 816 -12.92 14.65 -32.71
C ARG A 816 -11.85 14.75 -31.62
N LEU A 817 -11.56 13.68 -30.85
CA LEU A 817 -10.47 13.65 -29.86
C LEU A 817 -9.08 13.88 -30.47
N ALA A 818 -8.88 13.58 -31.77
CA ALA A 818 -7.59 13.82 -32.43
C ALA A 818 -7.16 15.30 -32.38
N ARG A 819 -8.11 16.23 -32.19
CA ARG A 819 -7.85 17.66 -32.00
C ARG A 819 -7.06 17.96 -30.72
N ILE A 820 -7.16 17.12 -29.68
CA ILE A 820 -6.39 17.25 -28.42
C ILE A 820 -4.88 17.15 -28.69
N GLY A 821 -4.46 16.44 -29.75
CA GLY A 821 -3.06 16.35 -30.17
C GLY A 821 -2.41 17.71 -30.46
N ARG A 822 -3.20 18.75 -30.79
CA ARG A 822 -2.73 20.12 -31.01
C ARG A 822 -2.26 20.78 -29.71
N ILE A 823 -2.99 20.55 -28.61
CA ILE A 823 -2.65 21.09 -27.29
C ILE A 823 -1.34 20.48 -26.78
N LEU A 824 -1.08 19.21 -27.07
CA LEU A 824 0.16 18.52 -26.70
C LEU A 824 1.42 19.17 -27.32
N ARG A 825 1.27 19.99 -28.38
CA ARG A 825 2.39 20.76 -28.96
C ARG A 825 2.96 21.81 -27.99
N LEU A 826 2.16 22.30 -27.04
CA LEU A 826 2.62 23.24 -26.00
C LEU A 826 3.73 22.65 -25.13
N ILE A 827 3.77 21.31 -24.99
CA ILE A 827 4.77 20.61 -24.15
C ILE A 827 6.19 20.85 -24.66
N ARG A 828 6.37 21.09 -25.98
CA ARG A 828 7.69 21.40 -26.57
C ARG A 828 8.32 22.66 -25.96
N GLY A 829 7.51 23.68 -25.64
CA GLY A 829 8.00 24.95 -25.08
C GLY A 829 8.32 24.88 -23.59
N ALA A 830 7.72 23.93 -22.87
CA ALA A 830 7.81 23.85 -21.42
C ALA A 830 8.95 22.91 -20.96
N LYS A 831 10.17 23.46 -20.85
CA LYS A 831 11.36 22.70 -20.40
C LYS A 831 11.15 21.97 -19.06
N GLY A 832 10.41 22.57 -18.11
CA GLY A 832 10.10 21.95 -16.82
C GLY A 832 9.19 20.72 -16.92
N ILE A 833 8.08 20.84 -17.67
CA ILE A 833 7.15 19.71 -17.91
C ILE A 833 7.87 18.57 -18.62
N TRP A 834 8.77 18.89 -19.57
CA TRP A 834 9.56 17.88 -20.26
C TRP A 834 10.45 17.06 -19.31
N LYS A 835 11.11 17.70 -18.32
CA LYS A 835 11.91 16.99 -17.31
C LYS A 835 11.05 16.02 -16.50
N LEU A 836 9.85 16.43 -16.08
CA LEU A 836 8.90 15.56 -15.37
C LEU A 836 8.41 14.40 -16.24
N TRP A 837 8.04 14.67 -17.50
CA TRP A 837 7.60 13.64 -18.44
C TRP A 837 8.72 12.64 -18.77
N PHE A 838 9.97 13.11 -18.86
CA PHE A 838 11.13 12.24 -18.99
C PHE A 838 11.30 11.32 -17.78
N ALA A 839 11.20 11.86 -16.56
CA ALA A 839 11.26 11.06 -15.34
C ALA A 839 10.14 10.00 -15.29
N LEU A 840 8.90 10.35 -15.65
CA LEU A 840 7.78 9.40 -15.75
C LEU A 840 8.07 8.27 -16.75
N ARG A 841 8.62 8.60 -17.92
CA ARG A 841 8.96 7.58 -18.93
C ARG A 841 10.07 6.65 -18.45
N MET A 842 11.02 7.16 -17.67
CA MET A 842 12.10 6.38 -17.07
C MET A 842 11.61 5.40 -16.00
N SER A 843 10.51 5.69 -15.30
CA SER A 843 9.91 4.78 -14.30
C SER A 843 8.92 3.77 -14.88
N LEU A 844 8.45 3.96 -16.12
CA LEU A 844 7.44 3.12 -16.77
C LEU A 844 7.79 1.61 -16.77
N PRO A 845 9.02 1.16 -17.08
CA PRO A 845 9.35 -0.26 -17.05
C PRO A 845 9.16 -0.91 -15.68
N ALA A 846 9.49 -0.20 -14.59
CA ALA A 846 9.27 -0.68 -13.24
C ALA A 846 7.77 -0.71 -12.90
N LEU A 847 7.04 0.37 -13.23
CA LEU A 847 5.58 0.45 -13.02
C LEU A 847 4.84 -0.66 -13.77
N PHE A 848 5.28 -1.02 -14.98
CA PHE A 848 4.67 -2.09 -15.76
C PHE A 848 4.71 -3.44 -15.02
N ASN A 849 5.83 -3.78 -14.36
CA ASN A 849 5.95 -5.02 -13.59
C ASN A 849 4.96 -5.05 -12.41
N PHE A 850 4.78 -3.91 -11.71
CA PHE A 850 3.78 -3.78 -10.65
C PHE A 850 2.35 -3.88 -11.19
N SER A 851 2.05 -3.19 -12.29
CA SER A 851 0.73 -3.24 -12.92
C SER A 851 0.37 -4.64 -13.39
N LEU A 852 1.34 -5.42 -13.87
CA LEU A 852 1.13 -6.79 -14.31
C LEU A 852 0.81 -7.71 -13.12
N LEU A 853 1.52 -7.56 -12.00
CA LEU A 853 1.21 -8.28 -10.76
C LEU A 853 -0.18 -7.89 -10.20
N LEU A 854 -0.49 -6.59 -10.16
CA LEU A 854 -1.78 -6.09 -9.70
C LEU A 854 -2.93 -6.57 -10.59
N PHE A 855 -2.75 -6.57 -11.91
CA PHE A 855 -3.72 -7.11 -12.85
C PHE A 855 -3.97 -8.61 -12.62
N LEU A 856 -2.91 -9.40 -12.36
CA LEU A 856 -3.07 -10.81 -12.03
C LEU A 856 -3.88 -11.01 -10.74
N ILE A 857 -3.62 -10.21 -9.70
CA ILE A 857 -4.37 -10.26 -8.44
C ILE A 857 -5.84 -9.92 -8.69
N MET A 858 -6.13 -8.83 -9.42
CA MET A 858 -7.50 -8.46 -9.78
C MET A 858 -8.18 -9.57 -10.59
N PHE A 859 -7.48 -10.18 -11.54
CA PHE A 859 -8.01 -11.30 -12.34
C PHE A 859 -8.44 -12.47 -11.44
N ILE A 860 -7.59 -12.88 -10.49
CA ILE A 860 -7.89 -14.00 -9.57
C ILE A 860 -9.11 -13.67 -8.71
N PHE A 861 -9.15 -12.47 -8.11
CA PHE A 861 -10.28 -12.05 -7.29
C PHE A 861 -11.55 -11.85 -8.11
N SER A 862 -11.48 -11.49 -9.40
CA SER A 862 -12.66 -11.40 -10.27
C SER A 862 -13.31 -12.76 -10.43
N ILE A 863 -12.52 -13.80 -10.73
CA ILE A 863 -13.04 -15.17 -10.87
C ILE A 863 -13.61 -15.67 -9.54
N PHE A 864 -12.92 -15.39 -8.43
CA PHE A 864 -13.43 -15.73 -7.10
C PHE A 864 -14.76 -15.01 -6.80
N GLY A 865 -14.84 -13.71 -7.13
CA GLY A 865 -16.03 -12.89 -6.98
C GLY A 865 -17.20 -13.43 -7.79
N MET A 866 -17.00 -13.76 -9.06
CA MET A 866 -18.02 -14.37 -9.91
C MET A 866 -18.59 -15.66 -9.32
N SER A 867 -17.68 -16.55 -8.87
CA SER A 867 -18.08 -17.87 -8.38
C SER A 867 -18.85 -17.84 -7.04
N ASN A 868 -18.60 -16.83 -6.19
CA ASN A 868 -19.19 -16.76 -4.85
C ASN A 868 -20.28 -15.70 -4.71
N PHE A 869 -20.18 -14.58 -5.44
CA PHE A 869 -21.02 -13.40 -5.26
C PHE A 869 -21.93 -13.08 -6.45
N GLY A 870 -21.98 -13.94 -7.48
CA GLY A 870 -22.81 -13.71 -8.66
C GLY A 870 -24.33 -13.64 -8.38
N TYR A 871 -24.81 -14.27 -7.31
CA TYR A 871 -26.25 -14.33 -6.95
C TYR A 871 -26.62 -13.48 -5.72
N VAL A 872 -25.71 -12.63 -5.25
CA VAL A 872 -25.98 -11.79 -4.08
C VAL A 872 -27.12 -10.81 -4.39
N LYS A 873 -28.02 -10.61 -3.43
CA LYS A 873 -29.11 -9.64 -3.55
C LYS A 873 -28.56 -8.25 -3.87
N LYS A 874 -29.12 -7.62 -4.89
CA LYS A 874 -28.69 -6.28 -5.33
C LYS A 874 -29.17 -5.23 -4.34
N GLU A 875 -28.25 -4.71 -3.54
CA GLU A 875 -28.49 -3.62 -2.57
C GLU A 875 -27.25 -2.71 -2.50
N ALA A 876 -27.45 -1.45 -2.08
CA ALA A 876 -26.41 -0.45 -1.87
C ALA A 876 -25.45 -0.30 -3.07
N GLY A 877 -24.26 -0.90 -3.00
CA GLY A 877 -23.22 -0.79 -4.03
C GLY A 877 -23.31 -1.83 -5.15
N ILE A 878 -24.14 -2.87 -5.02
CA ILE A 878 -24.37 -3.87 -6.07
C ILE A 878 -25.64 -3.51 -6.84
N ASN A 879 -25.49 -3.22 -8.13
CA ASN A 879 -26.58 -2.86 -9.03
C ASN A 879 -26.45 -3.57 -10.39
N ASP A 880 -27.33 -3.28 -11.35
CA ASP A 880 -27.35 -3.95 -12.67
C ASP A 880 -26.13 -3.71 -13.55
N MET A 881 -25.23 -2.79 -13.17
CA MET A 881 -24.01 -2.48 -13.93
C MET A 881 -22.73 -2.85 -13.17
N PHE A 882 -22.74 -2.68 -11.84
CA PHE A 882 -21.63 -2.99 -10.94
C PHE A 882 -22.03 -4.17 -10.07
N ASP A 883 -21.77 -5.37 -10.58
CA ASP A 883 -22.06 -6.64 -9.93
C ASP A 883 -20.93 -7.66 -10.16
N PHE A 884 -21.11 -8.85 -9.60
CA PHE A 884 -20.24 -10.00 -9.81
C PHE A 884 -20.87 -11.07 -10.72
N GLU A 885 -21.84 -10.70 -11.57
CA GLU A 885 -22.52 -11.69 -12.44
C GLU A 885 -21.61 -12.15 -13.59
N THR A 886 -20.77 -11.25 -14.11
CA THR A 886 -19.86 -11.50 -15.24
C THR A 886 -18.43 -11.08 -14.92
N PHE A 887 -17.47 -11.57 -15.71
CA PHE A 887 -16.06 -11.20 -15.57
C PHE A 887 -15.82 -9.71 -15.79
N GLY A 888 -16.50 -9.11 -16.77
CA GLY A 888 -16.39 -7.69 -17.10
C GLY A 888 -16.87 -6.78 -15.97
N ASN A 889 -18.00 -7.11 -15.35
CA ASN A 889 -18.51 -6.34 -14.21
C ASN A 889 -17.63 -6.54 -12.98
N SER A 890 -17.21 -7.78 -12.71
CA SER A 890 -16.35 -8.13 -11.57
C SER A 890 -15.00 -7.40 -11.61
N ILE A 891 -14.35 -7.33 -12.78
CA ILE A 891 -13.07 -6.61 -12.92
C ILE A 891 -13.23 -5.10 -12.73
N MET A 892 -14.39 -4.52 -13.10
CA MET A 892 -14.69 -3.12 -12.84
C MET A 892 -14.91 -2.84 -11.35
N CYS A 893 -15.65 -3.70 -10.65
CA CYS A 893 -15.81 -3.62 -9.20
C CYS A 893 -14.47 -3.72 -8.46
N LEU A 894 -13.59 -4.65 -8.87
CA LEU A 894 -12.26 -4.78 -8.27
C LEU A 894 -11.31 -3.64 -8.64
N PHE A 895 -11.43 -3.08 -9.85
CA PHE A 895 -10.69 -1.87 -10.21
C PHE A 895 -11.09 -0.69 -9.32
N MET A 896 -12.38 -0.53 -9.03
CA MET A 896 -12.89 0.46 -8.08
C MET A 896 -12.32 0.23 -6.66
N ILE A 897 -12.39 -1.01 -6.15
CA ILE A 897 -11.87 -1.37 -4.82
C ILE A 897 -10.33 -1.25 -4.74
N THR A 898 -9.60 -1.35 -5.86
CA THR A 898 -8.14 -1.16 -5.88
C THR A 898 -7.74 0.25 -5.43
N THR A 899 -8.60 1.24 -5.66
CA THR A 899 -8.44 2.60 -5.11
C THR A 899 -9.00 2.76 -3.70
N SER A 900 -9.42 1.65 -3.07
CA SER A 900 -10.21 1.59 -1.83
C SER A 900 -11.53 2.37 -1.89
N ALA A 901 -12.08 2.65 -3.08
CA ALA A 901 -13.36 3.34 -3.20
C ALA A 901 -14.54 2.35 -3.21
N GLY A 902 -15.64 2.70 -2.54
CA GLY A 902 -16.93 1.98 -2.64
C GLY A 902 -16.93 0.52 -2.16
N TRP A 903 -15.88 0.06 -1.47
CA TRP A 903 -15.81 -1.31 -0.99
C TRP A 903 -16.82 -1.60 0.13
N ASP A 904 -17.21 -0.58 0.89
CA ASP A 904 -18.25 -0.58 1.90
C ASP A 904 -19.61 -0.93 1.28
N GLY A 905 -20.00 -0.25 0.20
CA GLY A 905 -21.26 -0.51 -0.50
C GLY A 905 -21.34 -1.91 -1.14
N LEU A 906 -20.20 -2.48 -1.56
CA LEU A 906 -20.13 -3.85 -2.06
C LEU A 906 -20.20 -4.90 -0.95
N LEU A 907 -19.72 -4.56 0.26
CA LEU A 907 -19.69 -5.48 1.40
C LEU A 907 -21.06 -5.63 2.08
N VAL A 908 -21.83 -4.55 2.22
CA VAL A 908 -23.15 -4.55 2.90
C VAL A 908 -24.07 -5.70 2.44
N PRO A 909 -24.37 -5.88 1.14
CA PRO A 909 -25.23 -6.98 0.70
C PRO A 909 -24.61 -8.37 0.95
N MET A 910 -23.28 -8.50 0.98
CA MET A 910 -22.59 -9.76 1.27
C MET A 910 -22.65 -10.16 2.74
N LEU A 911 -22.98 -9.24 3.65
CA LEU A 911 -23.16 -9.53 5.08
C LEU A 911 -24.57 -10.09 5.38
N ASN A 912 -25.51 -10.03 4.44
CA ASN A 912 -26.86 -10.58 4.60
C ASN A 912 -26.84 -12.11 4.43
N SER A 913 -27.35 -12.84 5.44
CA SER A 913 -27.22 -14.31 5.50
C SER A 913 -28.53 -15.07 5.72
N GLY A 914 -29.62 -14.41 6.10
CA GLY A 914 -30.90 -15.08 6.29
C GLY A 914 -32.12 -14.18 6.12
N PRO A 915 -33.33 -14.79 6.14
CA PRO A 915 -34.58 -14.05 6.00
C PRO A 915 -34.80 -13.13 7.20
N PRO A 916 -35.41 -11.95 7.00
CA PRO A 916 -35.99 -11.44 5.76
C PRO A 916 -35.04 -10.64 4.86
N ASP A 917 -33.76 -10.47 5.25
CA ASP A 917 -32.82 -9.63 4.49
C ASP A 917 -32.45 -10.29 3.14
N CYS A 918 -32.34 -11.62 3.12
CA CYS A 918 -32.20 -12.40 1.90
C CYS A 918 -33.10 -13.64 1.93
N ASP A 919 -33.51 -14.09 0.74
CA ASP A 919 -34.25 -15.35 0.57
C ASP A 919 -33.27 -16.45 0.14
N PRO A 920 -32.99 -17.45 1.01
CA PRO A 920 -32.07 -18.53 0.68
C PRO A 920 -32.63 -19.53 -0.33
N ASN A 921 -33.94 -19.50 -0.62
CA ASN A 921 -34.58 -20.42 -1.56
C ASN A 921 -35.05 -19.71 -2.83
N MET A 922 -34.50 -18.52 -3.12
CA MET A 922 -34.87 -17.76 -4.30
C MET A 922 -34.45 -18.48 -5.58
N GLU A 923 -35.43 -18.89 -6.39
CA GLU A 923 -35.14 -19.51 -7.68
C GLU A 923 -34.60 -18.46 -8.67
N HIS A 924 -33.43 -18.73 -9.24
CA HIS A 924 -32.84 -17.92 -10.31
C HIS A 924 -33.15 -18.55 -11.68
N PRO A 925 -34.12 -18.02 -12.45
CA PRO A 925 -34.54 -18.64 -13.69
C PRO A 925 -33.40 -18.66 -14.72
N GLY A 926 -33.08 -19.86 -15.22
CA GLY A 926 -32.01 -20.07 -16.21
C GLY A 926 -30.71 -20.63 -15.63
N THR A 927 -30.65 -20.93 -14.33
CA THR A 927 -29.51 -21.60 -13.69
C THR A 927 -29.96 -22.87 -12.93
N GLU A 928 -29.05 -23.83 -12.74
CA GLU A 928 -29.31 -25.05 -11.95
C GLU A 928 -28.98 -24.86 -10.45
N VAL A 929 -28.66 -23.64 -10.04
CA VAL A 929 -28.28 -23.30 -8.66
C VAL A 929 -29.55 -22.95 -7.89
N TRP A 930 -29.92 -23.86 -6.99
CA TRP A 930 -30.97 -23.70 -5.99
C TRP A 930 -30.42 -23.08 -4.71
#